data_AF-A0A949V0P0-F1
#
_entry.id   AF-A0A949V0P0-F1
#
_cell.length_a   1.000
_cell.length_b   1.000
_cell.length_c   1.000
_cell.angle_alpha   90.00
_cell.angle_beta   90.00
_cell.angle_gamma   90.00
#
_symmetry.space_group_name_H-M   'P 1'
#
loop_
_entity.id
_entity.type
_entity.pdbx_description
1 polymer ?
#
loop_
_entity_poly.entity_id
_entity_poly.type
_entity_poly.pdbx_seq_one_letter_code
_entity_poly.pdbx_strand_id
1 'polypeptide(L)'
;MKKRTYNFLKINPIAASIILSLPLAAHADIVMKNGASVMANGVPVVNINGANANGISHNVYDKLNVGKEGLVFNNSKDSVNSQLAGQIAGNGNLSAGTAKVILNEVTSNNRSNLNGMLEVAGDKAHLIIANPSGITCDTCGFINTNKVTLTTGTPDMSNGELKGYTVSGGDIKVNNKLTNDSPTAILARSVAVTGEIRTPSDLTIITGTNKVDTQDNVTAPVNVSWWDSLWKEQYGVDVSKLGGMYAGKIKLVSTEKGVGVRNQGVISANSELQINANGQLINSNASLQSSGNLDMQLAGSLDNVTGKISSGKAINIDTNKNTINNSRSGNILSSGDINIGSGYLDNTNGKIAGAGTVAINTNKERLRNYGKGSKVGISANVVLLDTGHLENSNGQIQGNYVATQSSYVNNNNGMIDSYTDVVMLSEGNTDNTSGLIRAGEGKVQIDSSRGTLWNNKTRTPAVDTSDSKGIIAGDGGIEIKSNKLDSNGQIVSSGNISIQNYDHVSNRGGQINSSNAISISSKSLDTGTGAITAMNGDVKILALNGAVENSIGWISSNDGSVNITAQRVNNQGGLIAGGLDVNISSGSEVNNSYALISAKRDVTINARTDVKNDHGLQFGAEYGRYLGMSGQVGGIIGQNAVTITGERIHADQSRIIANNGVLSMNAIDRINNTDGQLVGRGGVVIDGGWLQNNYGTIYSAKDTDIKVKWLDMASSGEIIDNNAKGIISSDNNLKLNVSDNFTNYGWITAGNDLTLTSNRTINNHNTISAGNTVNINANYVNNFKDIVADKALNATVADKIYNTGNLFTKGTANVQARHIENRPSGLIGGREGTTLTTSKLDNRGSIVGL
;
A
#
# COMPACT_ATOMS: atom_id res chain seq x y z
N MET A 1 30.53 72.21 3.92
CA MET A 1 31.51 71.80 2.89
C MET A 1 32.94 71.95 3.41
N LYS A 2 33.72 70.87 3.48
CA LYS A 2 35.20 70.80 3.26
C LYS A 2 35.80 69.54 3.91
N LYS A 3 36.69 68.84 3.16
CA LYS A 3 37.96 68.15 3.52
C LYS A 3 37.95 67.22 4.76
N ARG A 4 38.56 66.03 4.80
CA ARG A 4 39.96 65.70 4.48
C ARG A 4 40.19 64.16 4.55
N THR A 5 41.13 63.65 3.76
CA THR A 5 41.79 62.33 3.77
C THR A 5 42.62 62.09 5.05
N TYR A 6 42.96 60.83 5.41
CA TYR A 6 44.33 60.38 5.76
C TYR A 6 44.47 58.84 5.94
N ASN A 7 45.71 58.39 5.68
CA ASN A 7 46.23 57.01 5.58
C ASN A 7 46.76 56.41 6.91
N PHE A 8 46.99 55.09 6.86
CA PHE A 8 47.75 54.13 7.71
C PHE A 8 48.85 54.62 8.68
N LEU A 9 48.95 53.96 9.86
CA LEU A 9 50.13 53.13 10.27
C LEU A 9 49.87 52.30 11.57
N LYS A 10 50.57 51.16 11.71
CA LYS A 10 50.76 50.34 12.93
C LYS A 10 51.91 50.88 13.81
N ILE A 11 51.88 50.56 15.12
CA ILE A 11 52.94 50.05 16.05
C ILE A 11 52.78 50.64 17.48
N ASN A 12 52.66 49.75 18.49
CA ASN A 12 52.77 49.94 19.96
C ASN A 12 54.24 50.19 20.39
N PRO A 13 54.62 50.87 21.50
CA PRO A 13 54.51 50.26 22.86
C PRO A 13 54.57 51.16 24.15
N ILE A 14 54.21 50.53 25.29
CA ILE A 14 54.69 50.64 26.70
C ILE A 14 54.49 51.94 27.54
N ALA A 15 53.76 51.79 28.66
CA ALA A 15 54.17 52.06 30.07
C ALA A 15 52.91 52.28 30.95
N ALA A 16 52.44 51.27 31.68
CA ALA A 16 52.75 51.05 33.11
C ALA A 16 52.13 52.09 34.07
N SER A 17 50.88 51.82 34.51
CA SER A 17 50.44 52.15 35.86
C SER A 17 50.05 50.85 36.55
N ILE A 18 51.03 50.31 37.27
CA ILE A 18 50.87 49.23 38.24
C ILE A 18 50.01 49.79 39.37
N ILE A 19 48.73 49.43 39.39
CA ILE A 19 47.96 49.39 40.64
C ILE A 19 48.02 47.94 41.09
N LEU A 20 48.84 47.71 42.11
CA LEU A 20 48.91 46.47 42.86
C LEU A 20 47.57 46.31 43.63
N SER A 21 46.50 45.92 42.94
CA SER A 21 45.38 45.28 43.61
C SER A 21 45.77 43.82 43.77
N LEU A 22 46.31 43.49 44.95
CA LEU A 22 46.39 42.10 45.40
C LEU A 22 45.07 41.40 45.03
N PRO A 23 45.09 40.22 44.39
CA PRO A 23 43.89 39.41 44.35
C PRO A 23 43.57 39.09 45.80
N LEU A 24 42.56 39.75 46.37
CA LEU A 24 41.81 39.17 47.47
C LEU A 24 41.27 37.86 46.89
N ALA A 25 41.98 36.77 47.16
CA ALA A 25 41.40 35.45 47.07
C ALA A 25 40.12 35.54 47.92
N ALA A 26 38.97 35.55 47.24
CA ALA A 26 37.70 35.37 47.90
C ALA A 26 37.77 33.97 48.51
N HIS A 27 38.18 33.90 49.77
CA HIS A 27 38.07 32.69 50.57
C HIS A 27 36.59 32.32 50.61
N ALA A 28 36.29 31.02 50.70
CA ALA A 28 34.96 30.51 50.96
C ALA A 28 34.25 31.33 52.07
N ASP A 29 33.14 31.99 51.74
CA ASP A 29 32.29 32.70 52.71
C ASP A 29 31.36 31.67 53.38
N ILE A 30 31.89 31.03 54.44
CA ILE A 30 31.22 30.00 55.25
C ILE A 30 30.87 30.58 56.61
N VAL A 31 29.57 30.64 56.92
CA VAL A 31 29.06 31.09 58.23
C VAL A 31 28.14 30.00 58.77
N MET A 32 28.62 29.25 59.77
CA MET A 32 27.84 28.21 60.44
C MET A 32 26.99 28.76 61.57
N LYS A 33 25.80 28.21 61.75
CA LYS A 33 24.93 28.41 62.92
C LYS A 33 25.21 27.37 64.01
N ASN A 34 25.67 26.16 63.65
CA ASN A 34 26.09 25.13 64.60
C ASN A 34 27.39 24.43 64.16
N GLY A 35 28.45 24.59 64.95
CA GLY A 35 29.79 24.09 64.64
C GLY A 35 30.75 25.21 64.24
N ALA A 36 31.92 24.84 63.75
CA ALA A 36 32.95 25.77 63.28
C ALA A 36 33.69 25.19 62.08
N SER A 37 34.23 26.08 61.25
CA SER A 37 35.21 25.74 60.21
C SER A 37 36.59 26.24 60.62
N VAL A 38 37.63 25.50 60.23
CA VAL A 38 39.03 25.88 60.41
C VAL A 38 39.73 25.90 59.06
N MET A 39 40.83 26.64 58.94
CA MET A 39 41.65 26.61 57.73
C MET A 39 42.76 25.58 57.89
N ALA A 40 42.94 24.69 56.91
CA ALA A 40 44.07 23.78 56.83
C ALA A 40 44.69 23.87 55.43
N ASN A 41 45.99 24.20 55.36
CA ASN A 41 46.73 24.36 54.10
C ASN A 41 46.03 25.27 53.07
N GLY A 42 45.36 26.34 53.53
CA GLY A 42 44.65 27.28 52.66
C GLY A 42 43.27 26.83 52.19
N VAL A 43 42.78 25.67 52.65
CA VAL A 43 41.44 25.15 52.35
C VAL A 43 40.59 25.16 53.64
N PRO A 44 39.33 25.63 53.60
CA PRO A 44 38.42 25.50 54.72
C PRO A 44 38.05 24.04 54.99
N VAL A 45 38.11 23.64 56.25
CA VAL A 45 37.76 22.32 56.77
C VAL A 45 36.62 22.47 57.79
N VAL A 46 35.51 21.84 57.49
CA VAL A 46 34.35 21.69 58.35
C VAL A 46 34.51 20.41 59.15
N ASN A 47 34.77 20.55 60.44
CA ASN A 47 34.57 19.45 61.38
C ASN A 47 33.08 19.28 61.58
N ILE A 48 32.46 18.40 60.78
CA ILE A 48 31.03 18.13 60.80
C ILE A 48 30.56 17.79 62.23
N ASN A 49 29.31 18.10 62.55
CA ASN A 49 28.71 17.75 63.83
C ASN A 49 28.66 16.22 64.03
N GLY A 50 28.58 15.78 65.28
CA GLY A 50 28.44 14.36 65.61
C GLY A 50 27.24 13.73 64.92
N ALA A 51 27.40 12.52 64.37
CA ALA A 51 26.30 11.79 63.77
C ALA A 51 25.28 11.37 64.84
N ASN A 52 23.99 11.53 64.55
CA ASN A 52 22.94 11.04 65.44
C ASN A 52 22.75 9.50 65.31
N ALA A 53 21.78 8.93 66.04
CA ALA A 53 21.52 7.48 66.03
C ALA A 53 21.17 6.92 64.63
N ASN A 54 20.72 7.77 63.70
CA ASN A 54 20.42 7.40 62.32
C ASN A 54 21.61 7.63 61.36
N GLY A 55 22.78 7.99 61.89
CA GLY A 55 23.99 8.23 61.11
C GLY A 55 24.01 9.58 60.37
N ILE A 56 23.14 10.53 60.73
CA ILE A 56 23.06 11.85 60.09
C ILE A 56 23.87 12.86 60.90
N SER A 57 24.83 13.52 60.24
CA SER A 57 25.44 14.76 60.73
C SER A 57 24.71 15.95 60.12
N HIS A 58 24.03 16.74 60.95
CA HIS A 58 23.25 17.91 60.52
C HIS A 58 24.01 19.20 60.82
N ASN A 59 24.41 19.89 59.76
CA ASN A 59 25.22 21.10 59.78
C ASN A 59 24.38 22.23 59.17
N VAL A 60 24.18 23.29 59.93
CA VAL A 60 23.28 24.40 59.63
C VAL A 60 24.09 25.66 59.43
N TYR A 61 23.80 26.37 58.34
CA TYR A 61 24.57 27.51 57.87
C TYR A 61 23.67 28.75 57.72
N ASP A 62 24.28 29.91 57.96
CA ASP A 62 23.78 31.18 57.43
C ASP A 62 24.32 31.41 56.01
N LYS A 63 25.57 31.02 55.73
CA LYS A 63 26.16 31.03 54.39
C LYS A 63 27.01 29.80 54.16
N LEU A 64 26.89 29.22 52.97
CA LEU A 64 27.73 28.13 52.51
C LEU A 64 28.15 28.40 51.07
N ASN A 65 29.30 29.05 50.91
CA ASN A 65 29.94 29.25 49.62
C ASN A 65 31.26 28.47 49.59
N VAL A 66 31.66 28.01 48.41
CA VAL A 66 32.91 27.29 48.19
C VAL A 66 33.73 28.06 47.18
N GLY A 67 34.94 28.48 47.58
CA GLY A 67 35.90 29.12 46.68
C GLY A 67 36.63 28.11 45.80
N LYS A 68 37.60 28.59 45.01
CA LYS A 68 38.39 27.74 44.09
C LYS A 68 39.29 26.74 44.83
N GLU A 69 39.67 27.08 46.04
CA GLU A 69 40.42 26.26 46.99
C GLU A 69 39.64 25.00 47.42
N GLY A 70 38.31 25.00 47.27
CA GLY A 70 37.45 23.89 47.67
C GLY A 70 37.00 23.94 49.14
N LEU A 71 36.38 22.87 49.60
CA LEU A 71 35.84 22.71 50.96
C LEU A 71 35.96 21.26 51.39
N VAL A 72 36.46 21.01 52.61
CA VAL A 72 36.56 19.66 53.17
C VAL A 72 35.54 19.48 54.29
N PHE A 73 34.75 18.42 54.23
CA PHE A 73 33.93 17.89 55.32
C PHE A 73 34.70 16.76 56.01
N ASN A 74 35.19 17.00 57.22
CA ASN A 74 36.00 16.04 57.97
C ASN A 74 35.12 14.97 58.63
N ASN A 75 34.92 13.85 57.93
CA ASN A 75 34.20 12.66 58.39
C ASN A 75 35.13 11.55 58.90
N SER A 76 36.29 11.93 59.46
CA SER A 76 37.27 10.99 60.01
C SER A 76 37.38 11.17 61.52
N LYS A 77 37.37 10.07 62.28
CA LYS A 77 37.65 10.10 63.72
C LYS A 77 39.14 10.27 64.02
N ASP A 78 39.98 9.68 63.17
CA ASP A 78 41.44 9.74 63.25
C ASP A 78 42.01 10.76 62.25
N SER A 79 43.30 11.07 62.35
CA SER A 79 43.94 11.94 61.37
C SER A 79 43.89 11.30 59.97
N VAL A 80 43.54 12.09 58.96
CA VAL A 80 43.35 11.63 57.57
C VAL A 80 44.06 12.59 56.61
N ASN A 81 44.55 12.06 55.49
CA ASN A 81 45.10 12.87 54.41
C ASN A 81 43.98 13.21 53.42
N SER A 82 43.51 14.45 53.46
CA SER A 82 42.55 15.03 52.51
C SER A 82 43.23 15.35 51.18
N GLN A 83 42.51 15.15 50.08
CA GLN A 83 42.97 15.51 48.73
C GLN A 83 43.12 17.03 48.55
N LEU A 84 42.25 17.83 49.19
CA LEU A 84 42.27 19.28 49.09
C LEU A 84 43.14 19.95 50.15
N ALA A 85 43.04 19.51 51.42
CA ALA A 85 43.68 20.17 52.56
C ALA A 85 44.94 19.46 53.10
N GLY A 86 45.38 18.35 52.48
CA GLY A 86 46.50 17.54 52.97
C GLY A 86 46.19 16.86 54.31
N GLN A 87 47.21 16.67 55.15
CA GLN A 87 47.03 16.03 56.45
C GLN A 87 46.18 16.91 57.37
N ILE A 88 45.03 16.40 57.81
CA ILE A 88 44.14 17.05 58.79
C ILE A 88 43.97 16.18 60.04
N ALA A 89 43.76 16.81 61.20
CA ALA A 89 43.47 16.10 62.44
C ALA A 89 42.09 15.41 62.36
N GLY A 90 41.90 14.37 63.17
CA GLY A 90 40.60 13.73 63.32
C GLY A 90 39.54 14.68 63.88
N ASN A 91 38.31 14.51 63.46
CA ASN A 91 37.17 15.28 63.94
C ASN A 91 36.69 14.74 65.29
N GLY A 92 37.00 15.50 66.36
CA GLY A 92 36.62 15.18 67.73
C GLY A 92 35.11 15.05 67.98
N ASN A 93 34.27 15.56 67.07
CA ASN A 93 32.80 15.43 67.17
C ASN A 93 32.32 13.99 66.86
N LEU A 94 33.15 13.14 66.25
CA LEU A 94 32.77 11.81 65.74
C LEU A 94 33.08 10.67 66.73
N SER A 95 32.99 10.93 68.03
CA SER A 95 33.25 9.93 69.08
C SER A 95 32.31 8.72 68.99
N ALA A 96 31.06 8.94 68.55
CA ALA A 96 30.02 7.94 68.31
C ALA A 96 30.11 7.23 66.94
N GLY A 97 31.09 7.57 66.10
CA GLY A 97 31.26 7.04 64.74
C GLY A 97 31.10 8.11 63.65
N THR A 98 31.53 7.75 62.44
CA THR A 98 31.46 8.61 61.24
C THR A 98 30.02 8.72 60.72
N ALA A 99 29.68 9.85 60.12
CA ALA A 99 28.38 10.05 59.49
C ALA A 99 28.20 9.19 58.23
N LYS A 100 26.97 8.71 58.00
CA LYS A 100 26.52 8.09 56.74
C LYS A 100 25.87 9.12 55.81
N VAL A 101 25.28 10.16 56.39
CA VAL A 101 24.72 11.31 55.68
C VAL A 101 25.28 12.58 56.30
N ILE A 102 25.83 13.46 55.47
CA ILE A 102 26.29 14.80 55.86
C ILE A 102 25.31 15.80 55.25
N LEU A 103 24.36 16.25 56.07
CA LEU A 103 23.36 17.24 55.69
C LEU A 103 23.88 18.63 55.96
N ASN A 104 24.03 19.44 54.91
CA ASN A 104 24.38 20.85 55.00
C ASN A 104 23.18 21.70 54.59
N GLU A 105 22.57 22.37 55.55
CA GLU A 105 21.34 23.15 55.37
C GLU A 105 21.60 24.64 55.56
N VAL A 106 21.34 25.44 54.54
CA VAL A 106 21.33 26.91 54.65
C VAL A 106 19.92 27.37 54.99
N THR A 107 19.77 28.05 56.13
CA THR A 107 18.46 28.50 56.65
C THR A 107 18.26 30.01 56.52
N SER A 108 19.19 30.71 55.86
CA SER A 108 19.07 32.13 55.53
C SER A 108 18.51 32.34 54.11
N ASN A 109 18.32 33.59 53.72
CA ASN A 109 17.94 33.96 52.35
C ASN A 109 19.14 34.07 51.38
N ASN A 110 20.34 33.65 51.81
CA ASN A 110 21.55 33.70 50.99
C ASN A 110 21.65 32.48 50.08
N ARG A 111 21.95 32.69 48.81
CA ARG A 111 22.27 31.62 47.85
C ARG A 111 23.63 30.99 48.14
N SER A 112 23.80 29.73 47.76
CA SER A 112 25.12 29.06 47.78
C SER A 112 25.81 29.19 46.43
N ASN A 113 27.06 29.65 46.41
CA ASN A 113 27.91 29.66 45.22
C ASN A 113 29.05 28.65 45.41
N LEU A 114 29.10 27.64 44.54
CA LEU A 114 30.02 26.51 44.60
C LEU A 114 31.03 26.60 43.45
N ASN A 115 32.24 27.03 43.75
CA ASN A 115 33.28 27.37 42.77
C ASN A 115 34.55 26.52 42.91
N GLY A 116 34.49 25.41 43.65
CA GLY A 116 35.58 24.45 43.80
C GLY A 116 35.09 23.06 44.23
N MET A 117 36.03 22.16 44.52
CA MET A 117 35.72 20.78 44.93
C MET A 117 35.24 20.71 46.38
N LEU A 118 34.27 19.84 46.65
CA LEU A 118 33.74 19.52 47.97
C LEU A 118 34.15 18.09 48.32
N GLU A 119 35.03 17.92 49.31
CA GLU A 119 35.58 16.63 49.70
C GLU A 119 34.96 16.13 51.01
N VAL A 120 34.61 14.84 51.07
CA VAL A 120 34.39 14.14 52.34
C VAL A 120 35.70 13.47 52.75
N ALA A 121 36.42 14.00 53.73
CA ALA A 121 37.66 13.38 54.21
C ALA A 121 37.35 12.26 55.21
N GLY A 122 37.97 11.09 55.05
CA GLY A 122 37.68 9.90 55.85
C GLY A 122 36.65 8.97 55.20
N ASP A 123 35.68 8.50 55.99
CA ASP A 123 34.66 7.57 55.51
C ASP A 123 33.69 8.26 54.53
N LYS A 124 33.38 7.57 53.43
CA LYS A 124 32.41 8.06 52.44
C LYS A 124 31.03 8.26 53.06
N ALA A 125 30.37 9.34 52.66
CA ALA A 125 29.01 9.66 53.10
C ALA A 125 28.17 10.25 51.95
N HIS A 126 26.85 10.28 52.17
CA HIS A 126 25.91 10.99 51.30
C HIS A 126 25.99 12.46 51.64
N LEU A 127 26.52 13.25 50.72
CA LEU A 127 26.68 14.68 50.91
C LEU A 127 25.46 15.42 50.35
N ILE A 128 24.75 16.13 51.22
CA ILE A 128 23.57 16.92 50.85
C ILE A 128 23.90 18.40 51.06
N ILE A 129 23.64 19.22 50.03
CA ILE A 129 23.64 20.68 50.11
C ILE A 129 22.21 21.15 49.86
N ALA A 130 21.54 21.61 50.92
CA ALA A 130 20.17 22.09 50.90
C ALA A 130 20.12 23.60 51.11
N ASN A 131 19.63 24.34 50.12
CA ASN A 131 19.47 25.79 50.23
C ASN A 131 18.23 26.27 49.44
N PRO A 132 17.11 26.57 50.12
CA PRO A 132 15.89 27.04 49.49
C PRO A 132 16.01 28.35 48.69
N SER A 133 17.04 29.16 48.96
CA SER A 133 17.30 30.41 48.22
C SER A 133 17.92 30.18 46.84
N GLY A 134 18.42 28.97 46.57
CA GLY A 134 19.06 28.57 45.32
C GLY A 134 20.54 28.23 45.45
N ILE A 135 21.05 27.47 44.48
CA ILE A 135 22.44 27.01 44.42
C ILE A 135 23.00 27.32 43.03
N THR A 136 24.18 27.95 42.98
CA THR A 136 24.94 28.16 41.76
C THR A 136 26.21 27.32 41.83
N CYS A 137 26.44 26.46 40.85
CA CYS A 137 27.68 25.72 40.64
C CYS A 137 28.38 26.30 39.40
N ASP A 138 29.44 27.08 39.58
CA ASP A 138 30.24 27.53 38.45
C ASP A 138 31.23 26.44 38.06
N THR A 139 32.07 26.00 38.98
CA THR A 139 32.98 24.86 38.79
C THR A 139 33.04 24.10 40.09
N CYS A 140 32.04 23.25 40.31
CA CYS A 140 31.95 22.43 41.51
C CYS A 140 32.21 20.96 41.19
N GLY A 141 32.68 20.23 42.20
CA GLY A 141 32.75 18.79 42.11
C GLY A 141 32.80 18.16 43.48
N PHE A 142 32.66 16.84 43.53
CA PHE A 142 32.52 16.11 44.79
C PHE A 142 33.52 14.98 44.84
N ILE A 143 34.24 14.88 45.96
CA ILE A 143 35.29 13.89 46.19
C ILE A 143 34.87 13.00 47.35
N ASN A 144 35.05 11.69 47.17
CA ASN A 144 34.85 10.68 48.21
C ASN A 144 33.42 10.64 48.79
N THR A 145 32.41 10.83 47.93
CA THR A 145 30.99 10.71 48.26
C THR A 145 30.43 9.34 47.82
N ASN A 146 29.37 8.86 48.48
CA ASN A 146 28.61 7.68 47.98
C ASN A 146 27.35 8.10 47.18
N LYS A 147 26.84 9.31 47.42
CA LYS A 147 25.74 9.99 46.73
C LYS A 147 25.91 11.49 46.99
N VAL A 148 25.47 12.32 46.05
CA VAL A 148 25.38 13.77 46.22
C VAL A 148 23.94 14.20 45.99
N THR A 149 23.38 15.04 46.86
CA THR A 149 22.11 15.73 46.61
C THR A 149 22.29 17.23 46.70
N LEU A 150 22.03 17.94 45.61
CA LEU A 150 21.87 19.39 45.60
C LEU A 150 20.38 19.69 45.59
N THR A 151 19.88 20.45 46.56
CA THR A 151 18.45 20.70 46.67
C THR A 151 18.12 22.13 47.08
N THR A 152 17.07 22.69 46.50
CA THR A 152 16.39 23.89 47.03
C THR A 152 15.20 23.52 47.91
N GLY A 153 14.96 22.23 48.13
CA GLY A 153 13.99 21.77 49.10
C GLY A 153 14.51 21.90 50.52
N THR A 154 13.60 22.23 51.43
CA THR A 154 13.87 22.13 52.87
C THR A 154 13.92 20.64 53.26
N PRO A 155 14.95 20.17 53.99
CA PRO A 155 15.02 18.79 54.47
C PRO A 155 13.88 18.48 55.45
N ASP A 156 13.12 17.42 55.20
CA ASP A 156 12.03 16.98 56.07
C ASP A 156 12.59 16.09 57.20
N MET A 157 13.03 16.72 58.29
CA MET A 157 13.57 16.03 59.47
C MET A 157 12.46 15.65 60.46
N SER A 158 12.40 14.39 60.89
CA SER A 158 11.47 13.91 61.92
C SER A 158 12.15 12.88 62.82
N ASN A 159 12.07 13.06 64.14
CA ASN A 159 12.72 12.19 65.14
C ASN A 159 14.21 11.91 64.87
N GLY A 160 14.93 12.90 64.31
CA GLY A 160 16.34 12.77 63.95
C GLY A 160 16.60 11.96 62.67
N GLU A 161 15.57 11.62 61.89
CA GLU A 161 15.69 10.94 60.60
C GLU A 161 15.35 11.90 59.46
N LEU A 162 16.04 11.77 58.32
CA LEU A 162 15.70 12.47 57.09
C LEU A 162 14.63 11.67 56.34
N LYS A 163 13.43 12.24 56.19
CA LYS A 163 12.32 11.59 55.47
C LYS A 163 12.25 11.97 53.99
N GLY A 164 12.83 13.11 53.62
CA GLY A 164 12.78 13.62 52.27
C GLY A 164 13.08 15.11 52.20
N TYR A 165 12.57 15.75 51.15
CA TYR A 165 12.74 17.16 50.87
C TYR A 165 11.42 17.77 50.40
N THR A 166 11.08 18.94 50.91
CA THR A 166 9.95 19.75 50.44
C THR A 166 10.49 20.89 49.57
N VAL A 167 10.35 20.75 48.24
CA VAL A 167 10.72 21.77 47.24
C VAL A 167 9.51 22.68 46.97
N SER A 168 9.60 23.94 47.39
CA SER A 168 8.57 24.97 47.16
C SER A 168 9.01 26.10 46.23
N GLY A 169 10.31 26.20 45.93
CA GLY A 169 10.90 27.31 45.20
C GLY A 169 12.39 27.09 44.93
N GLY A 170 13.05 28.14 44.43
CA GLY A 170 14.50 28.17 44.20
C GLY A 170 14.94 27.42 42.93
N ASP A 171 16.02 27.93 42.35
CA ASP A 171 16.66 27.39 41.15
C ASP A 171 18.07 26.88 41.45
N ILE A 172 18.51 25.89 40.66
CA ILE A 172 19.90 25.44 40.64
C ILE A 172 20.51 25.75 39.28
N LYS A 173 21.65 26.46 39.27
CA LYS A 173 22.38 26.82 38.06
C LYS A 173 23.70 26.08 37.99
N VAL A 174 23.99 25.42 36.87
CA VAL A 174 25.31 24.85 36.55
C VAL A 174 25.91 25.66 35.40
N ASN A 175 26.84 26.57 35.73
CA ASN A 175 27.33 27.56 34.78
C ASN A 175 28.52 27.06 33.93
N ASN A 176 29.53 26.41 34.53
CA ASN A 176 30.63 25.82 33.75
C ASN A 176 30.69 24.30 33.91
N LYS A 177 30.81 23.77 35.14
CA LYS A 177 31.02 22.34 35.33
C LYS A 177 30.58 21.84 36.71
N LEU A 178 29.86 20.72 36.73
CA LEU A 178 29.63 19.86 37.88
C LEU A 178 30.25 18.48 37.60
N THR A 179 31.16 18.02 38.45
CA THR A 179 31.75 16.66 38.36
C THR A 179 31.56 15.85 39.62
N ASN A 180 31.10 14.61 39.48
CA ASN A 180 30.98 13.67 40.59
C ASN A 180 31.13 12.22 40.10
N ASP A 181 31.72 11.33 40.90
CA ASP A 181 31.86 9.92 40.53
C ASP A 181 30.71 9.03 41.06
N SER A 182 29.92 9.55 42.00
CA SER A 182 28.79 8.83 42.61
C SER A 182 27.44 9.21 41.97
N PRO A 183 26.33 8.52 42.31
CA PRO A 183 25.00 9.00 42.00
C PRO A 183 24.78 10.44 42.47
N THR A 184 24.12 11.24 41.65
CA THR A 184 23.85 12.66 41.89
C THR A 184 22.37 12.97 41.70
N ALA A 185 21.75 13.58 42.70
CA ALA A 185 20.40 14.11 42.63
C ALA A 185 20.41 15.65 42.65
N ILE A 186 19.66 16.28 41.76
CA ILE A 186 19.42 17.72 41.73
C ILE A 186 17.91 17.94 41.87
N LEU A 187 17.49 18.51 42.99
CA LEU A 187 16.08 18.65 43.36
C LEU A 187 15.77 20.13 43.53
N ALA A 188 15.06 20.74 42.58
CA ALA A 188 14.81 22.19 42.62
C ALA A 188 13.46 22.54 42.03
N ARG A 189 13.02 23.79 42.10
CA ARG A 189 11.87 24.20 41.28
C ARG A 189 12.27 24.27 39.81
N SER A 190 13.48 24.74 39.52
CA SER A 190 14.09 24.72 38.18
C SER A 190 15.59 24.48 38.20
N VAL A 191 16.10 24.01 37.07
CA VAL A 191 17.51 23.73 36.85
C VAL A 191 17.94 24.28 35.50
N ALA A 192 18.93 25.18 35.52
CA ALA A 192 19.55 25.73 34.32
C ALA A 192 20.99 25.19 34.17
N VAL A 193 21.30 24.63 33.00
CA VAL A 193 22.61 24.05 32.68
C VAL A 193 23.20 24.79 31.49
N THR A 194 24.11 25.72 31.76
CA THR A 194 24.83 26.44 30.71
C THR A 194 26.22 25.86 30.43
N GLY A 195 26.78 25.14 31.40
CA GLY A 195 27.99 24.33 31.27
C GLY A 195 27.69 22.82 31.27
N GLU A 196 28.52 22.00 31.89
CA GLU A 196 28.36 20.55 31.84
C GLU A 196 28.11 19.91 33.21
N ILE A 197 27.21 18.92 33.26
CA ILE A 197 27.11 17.96 34.37
C ILE A 197 27.74 16.65 33.89
N ARG A 198 28.74 16.13 34.61
CA ARG A 198 29.42 14.87 34.28
C ARG A 198 29.48 13.95 35.50
N THR A 199 28.92 12.75 35.35
CA THR A 199 29.06 11.65 36.31
C THR A 199 29.13 10.31 35.56
N PRO A 200 29.97 9.34 35.96
CA PRO A 200 29.89 8.00 35.39
C PRO A 200 28.69 7.20 35.94
N SER A 201 28.05 7.69 37.01
CA SER A 201 26.94 7.07 37.73
C SER A 201 25.58 7.68 37.34
N ASP A 202 24.55 7.47 38.15
CA ASP A 202 23.19 7.99 37.91
C ASP A 202 23.07 9.49 38.17
N LEU A 203 22.35 10.20 37.28
CA LEU A 203 21.94 11.58 37.43
C LEU A 203 20.41 11.66 37.46
N THR A 204 19.86 12.08 38.59
CA THR A 204 18.42 12.35 38.75
C THR A 204 18.20 13.85 38.91
N ILE A 205 17.36 14.43 38.06
CA ILE A 205 16.93 15.82 38.17
C ILE A 205 15.42 15.86 38.32
N ILE A 206 14.93 16.43 39.43
CA ILE A 206 13.51 16.59 39.70
C ILE A 206 13.22 18.08 39.84
N THR A 207 12.29 18.57 39.02
CA THR A 207 11.92 19.97 38.92
C THR A 207 10.43 20.19 39.17
N GLY A 208 10.09 21.40 39.62
CA GLY A 208 8.75 21.79 40.08
C GLY A 208 8.57 21.73 41.59
N THR A 209 7.37 22.02 42.06
CA THR A 209 7.04 22.05 43.49
C THR A 209 6.63 20.66 44.00
N ASN A 210 7.52 20.01 44.74
CA ASN A 210 7.41 18.57 45.05
C ASN A 210 7.84 18.25 46.48
N LYS A 211 7.21 17.22 47.06
CA LYS A 211 7.80 16.39 48.11
C LYS A 211 8.55 15.24 47.46
N VAL A 212 9.80 15.06 47.84
CA VAL A 212 10.69 14.03 47.30
C VAL A 212 11.22 13.18 48.46
N ASP A 213 11.14 11.86 48.35
CA ASP A 213 11.70 10.96 49.38
C ASP A 213 13.24 10.84 49.29
N THR A 214 13.85 10.06 50.19
CA THR A 214 15.32 9.86 50.21
C THR A 214 15.84 9.00 49.06
N GLN A 215 14.94 8.32 48.33
CA GLN A 215 15.18 7.51 47.15
C GLN A 215 14.99 8.29 45.84
N ASP A 216 14.81 9.62 45.92
CA ASP A 216 14.60 10.51 44.78
C ASP A 216 13.31 10.20 43.98
N ASN A 217 12.23 9.87 44.69
CA ASN A 217 10.89 9.75 44.12
C ASN A 217 10.00 10.89 44.56
N VAL A 218 9.21 11.42 43.64
CA VAL A 218 8.15 12.38 43.94
C VAL A 218 7.02 11.66 44.66
N THR A 219 6.71 12.07 45.88
CA THR A 219 5.66 11.45 46.72
C THR A 219 4.36 12.26 46.76
N ALA A 220 4.46 13.58 46.59
CA ALA A 220 3.31 14.48 46.48
C ALA A 220 3.72 15.82 45.84
N PRO A 221 2.82 16.53 45.14
CA PRO A 221 3.06 17.92 44.78
C PRO A 221 2.99 18.84 46.01
N VAL A 222 3.68 19.97 45.96
CA VAL A 222 3.59 21.04 46.97
C VAL A 222 2.72 22.16 46.41
N ASN A 223 1.68 22.53 47.16
CA ASN A 223 0.88 23.70 46.86
C ASN A 223 1.65 24.96 47.26
N VAL A 224 2.00 25.78 46.29
CA VAL A 224 2.57 27.12 46.52
C VAL A 224 1.47 28.18 46.55
N SER A 225 1.78 29.37 47.04
CA SER A 225 0.80 30.46 47.10
C SER A 225 0.27 30.80 45.70
N TRP A 226 -0.92 31.41 45.62
CA TRP A 226 -1.46 31.86 44.34
C TRP A 226 -0.49 32.81 43.62
N TRP A 227 0.22 33.67 44.37
CA TRP A 227 1.24 34.56 43.81
C TRP A 227 2.41 33.78 43.20
N ASP A 228 2.95 32.79 43.90
CA ASP A 228 4.09 32.00 43.43
C ASP A 228 3.73 31.07 42.26
N SER A 229 2.44 30.76 42.08
CA SER A 229 1.93 29.98 40.95
C SER A 229 1.94 30.76 39.62
N LEU A 230 1.97 32.10 39.68
CA LEU A 230 2.05 32.98 38.51
C LEU A 230 3.47 33.11 37.94
N TRP A 231 4.49 32.86 38.77
CA TRP A 231 5.91 33.03 38.43
C TRP A 231 6.63 31.71 38.15
N LYS A 232 5.92 30.71 37.63
CA LYS A 232 6.55 29.44 37.22
C LYS A 232 7.41 29.65 35.96
N GLU A 233 8.58 29.02 35.92
CA GLU A 233 9.37 29.01 34.67
C GLU A 233 8.67 28.21 33.58
N GLN A 234 8.94 28.57 32.33
CA GLN A 234 8.47 27.81 31.18
C GLN A 234 9.08 26.40 31.13
N TYR A 235 10.30 26.26 31.65
CA TYR A 235 11.08 25.03 31.63
C TYR A 235 11.57 24.69 33.03
N GLY A 236 11.30 23.47 33.49
CA GLY A 236 11.83 22.97 34.74
C GLY A 236 13.30 22.62 34.57
N VAL A 237 13.66 22.03 33.44
CA VAL A 237 15.05 21.78 33.03
C VAL A 237 15.36 22.57 31.77
N ASP A 238 16.40 23.38 31.80
CA ASP A 238 16.84 24.23 30.70
C ASP A 238 18.34 24.05 30.41
N VAL A 239 18.66 23.35 29.33
CA VAL A 239 20.04 23.11 28.87
C VAL A 239 20.34 24.03 27.70
N SER A 240 21.36 24.88 27.87
CA SER A 240 21.78 25.83 26.85
C SER A 240 22.52 25.15 25.69
N LYS A 241 22.80 25.91 24.62
CA LYS A 241 23.58 25.44 23.47
C LYS A 241 25.00 24.97 23.82
N LEU A 242 25.62 25.58 24.82
CA LEU A 242 26.94 25.18 25.34
C LEU A 242 26.81 24.17 26.49
N GLY A 243 25.58 23.88 26.90
CA GLY A 243 25.30 23.03 28.03
C GLY A 243 25.34 21.54 27.68
N GLY A 244 25.54 20.70 28.69
CA GLY A 244 25.39 19.26 28.52
C GLY A 244 25.25 18.46 29.81
N MET A 245 24.67 17.28 29.70
CA MET A 245 24.54 16.31 30.78
C MET A 245 25.07 14.97 30.29
N TYR A 246 26.01 14.38 31.02
CA TYR A 246 26.68 13.15 30.67
C TYR A 246 26.68 12.23 31.90
N ALA A 247 25.89 11.17 31.85
CA ALA A 247 25.71 10.26 32.99
C ALA A 247 25.73 8.78 32.61
N GLY A 248 25.89 7.89 33.59
CA GLY A 248 25.57 6.47 33.45
C GLY A 248 24.10 6.26 33.07
N LYS A 249 23.21 6.76 33.92
CA LYS A 249 21.76 6.86 33.69
C LYS A 249 21.30 8.29 33.94
N ILE A 250 20.36 8.80 33.15
CA ILE A 250 19.75 10.12 33.36
C ILE A 250 18.25 9.95 33.56
N LYS A 251 17.71 10.51 34.64
CA LYS A 251 16.28 10.62 34.91
C LYS A 251 15.90 12.09 35.10
N LEU A 252 15.09 12.63 34.21
CA LEU A 252 14.55 13.99 34.30
C LEU A 252 13.06 13.92 34.62
N VAL A 253 12.62 14.61 35.67
CA VAL A 253 11.21 14.66 36.08
C VAL A 253 10.79 16.12 36.26
N SER A 254 9.89 16.64 35.42
CA SER A 254 9.28 17.97 35.57
C SER A 254 7.80 17.83 35.87
N THR A 255 7.39 18.20 37.09
CA THR A 255 6.04 17.87 37.60
C THR A 255 5.02 18.98 37.49
N GLU A 256 5.45 20.25 37.38
CA GLU A 256 4.51 21.37 37.28
C GLU A 256 3.77 21.34 35.93
N LYS A 257 2.44 21.51 35.97
CA LYS A 257 1.59 21.49 34.76
C LYS A 257 2.03 22.57 33.77
N GLY A 258 2.32 22.16 32.55
CA GLY A 258 2.78 23.01 31.45
C GLY A 258 4.26 23.36 31.49
N VAL A 259 5.01 22.91 32.51
CA VAL A 259 6.44 23.20 32.66
C VAL A 259 7.25 22.09 32.01
N GLY A 260 7.99 22.49 30.96
CA GLY A 260 8.64 21.58 30.04
C GLY A 260 10.10 21.30 30.33
N VAL A 261 10.76 20.68 29.35
CA VAL A 261 12.21 20.51 29.27
C VAL A 261 12.70 21.17 27.99
N ARG A 262 13.68 22.07 28.08
CA ARG A 262 14.36 22.62 26.91
C ARG A 262 15.78 22.09 26.85
N ASN A 263 16.12 21.40 25.77
CA ASN A 263 17.47 21.01 25.43
C ASN A 263 17.91 21.72 24.15
N GLN A 264 18.98 22.51 24.27
CA GLN A 264 19.69 23.12 23.15
C GLN A 264 21.12 22.57 22.97
N GLY A 265 21.56 21.69 23.88
CA GLY A 265 22.89 21.10 23.92
C GLY A 265 22.86 19.59 23.76
N VAL A 266 23.58 18.86 24.62
CA VAL A 266 23.67 17.39 24.59
C VAL A 266 23.28 16.79 25.94
N ILE A 267 22.30 15.89 25.93
CA ILE A 267 21.97 15.03 27.08
C ILE A 267 22.29 13.59 26.64
N SER A 268 23.26 12.95 27.29
CA SER A 268 23.81 11.66 26.89
C SER A 268 23.93 10.72 28.09
N ALA A 269 23.28 9.56 27.99
CA ALA A 269 23.33 8.49 28.98
C ALA A 269 24.05 7.24 28.43
N ASN A 270 24.90 6.61 29.25
CA ASN A 270 25.60 5.37 28.88
C ASN A 270 24.73 4.10 29.02
N SER A 271 23.58 4.18 29.69
CA SER A 271 22.70 3.03 29.93
C SER A 271 21.24 3.35 29.65
N GLU A 272 20.70 4.43 30.21
CA GLU A 272 19.28 4.74 30.09
C GLU A 272 19.02 6.25 30.23
N LEU A 273 18.13 6.79 29.39
CA LEU A 273 17.63 8.15 29.48
C LEU A 273 16.11 8.12 29.66
N GLN A 274 15.64 8.57 30.82
CA GLN A 274 14.21 8.71 31.12
C GLN A 274 13.87 10.19 31.26
N ILE A 275 12.82 10.64 30.57
CA ILE A 275 12.29 12.00 30.67
C ILE A 275 10.78 11.93 30.90
N ASN A 276 10.34 12.38 32.07
CA ASN A 276 8.93 12.58 32.40
C ASN A 276 8.69 14.08 32.58
N ALA A 277 7.91 14.70 31.71
CA ALA A 277 7.61 16.12 31.80
C ALA A 277 6.13 16.41 31.64
N ASN A 278 5.56 17.15 32.59
CA ASN A 278 4.18 17.63 32.52
C ASN A 278 4.01 18.84 31.57
N GLY A 279 4.87 18.98 30.56
CA GLY A 279 4.89 20.07 29.59
C GLY A 279 5.59 19.70 28.29
N GLN A 280 5.92 20.71 27.48
CA GLN A 280 6.59 20.54 26.19
C GLN A 280 8.05 20.09 26.35
N LEU A 281 8.55 19.22 25.46
CA LEU A 281 9.98 18.99 25.30
C LEU A 281 10.50 19.62 24.01
N ILE A 282 11.53 20.47 24.11
CA ILE A 282 12.20 21.10 22.96
C ILE A 282 13.59 20.48 22.83
N ASN A 283 13.87 19.82 21.70
CA ASN A 283 15.17 19.25 21.34
C ASN A 283 15.65 19.78 19.98
N SER A 284 15.44 21.07 19.71
CA SER A 284 15.76 21.64 18.39
C SER A 284 17.23 22.03 18.28
N ASN A 285 17.91 21.61 17.20
CA ASN A 285 19.38 21.74 17.03
C ASN A 285 20.19 21.10 18.19
N ALA A 286 19.60 20.11 18.86
CA ALA A 286 20.13 19.54 20.08
C ALA A 286 20.12 18.00 20.01
N SER A 287 20.71 17.35 21.01
CA SER A 287 20.80 15.89 21.05
C SER A 287 20.37 15.28 22.39
N LEU A 288 19.47 14.30 22.29
CA LEU A 288 19.15 13.34 23.35
C LEU A 288 19.71 11.97 22.93
N GLN A 289 20.58 11.37 23.74
CA GLN A 289 21.26 10.12 23.40
C GLN A 289 21.27 9.14 24.57
N SER A 290 21.01 7.87 24.28
CA SER A 290 21.19 6.77 25.24
C SER A 290 21.89 5.59 24.56
N SER A 291 22.88 4.97 25.21
CA SER A 291 23.46 3.72 24.70
C SER A 291 22.58 2.50 25.00
N GLY A 292 21.62 2.62 25.93
CA GLY A 292 20.51 1.67 26.09
C GLY A 292 19.17 2.35 25.78
N ASN A 293 18.14 2.15 26.59
CA ASN A 293 16.79 2.63 26.29
C ASN A 293 16.65 4.15 26.46
N LEU A 294 15.73 4.73 25.70
CA LEU A 294 15.29 6.12 25.84
C LEU A 294 13.78 6.15 26.00
N ASP A 295 13.30 6.55 27.17
CA ASP A 295 11.89 6.60 27.52
C ASP A 295 11.45 8.06 27.76
N MET A 296 10.38 8.48 27.10
CA MET A 296 9.87 9.84 27.16
C MET A 296 8.36 9.83 27.38
N GLN A 297 7.91 10.41 28.49
CA GLN A 297 6.50 10.61 28.82
C GLN A 297 6.23 12.11 28.96
N LEU A 298 5.44 12.67 28.06
CA LEU A 298 5.16 14.10 28.00
C LEU A 298 3.66 14.37 28.09
N ALA A 299 3.28 15.35 28.92
CA ALA A 299 1.93 15.91 28.90
C ALA A 299 1.77 17.08 27.90
N GLY A 300 2.80 17.34 27.09
CA GLY A 300 2.84 18.38 26.05
C GLY A 300 3.49 17.89 24.75
N SER A 301 3.74 18.81 23.82
CA SER A 301 4.34 18.48 22.52
C SER A 301 5.84 18.14 22.60
N LEU A 302 6.34 17.47 21.56
CA LEU A 302 7.77 17.23 21.32
C LEU A 302 8.21 17.99 20.07
N ASP A 303 9.13 18.95 20.22
CA ASP A 303 9.77 19.67 19.11
C ASP A 303 11.20 19.16 18.88
N ASN A 304 11.35 18.23 17.94
CA ASN A 304 12.63 17.67 17.49
C ASN A 304 13.09 18.24 16.12
N VAL A 305 12.73 19.48 15.83
CA VAL A 305 13.08 20.15 14.57
C VAL A 305 14.60 20.27 14.46
N THR A 306 15.21 19.80 13.37
CA THR A 306 16.69 19.75 13.20
C THR A 306 17.45 19.01 14.33
N GLY A 307 16.70 18.37 15.24
CA GLY A 307 17.22 17.72 16.43
C GLY A 307 17.56 16.26 16.19
N LYS A 308 18.24 15.66 17.17
CA LYS A 308 18.54 14.23 17.17
C LYS A 308 18.11 13.60 18.49
N ILE A 309 17.28 12.57 18.40
CA ILE A 309 16.94 11.64 19.48
C ILE A 309 17.48 10.28 19.04
N SER A 310 18.38 9.68 19.83
CA SER A 310 18.94 8.38 19.47
C SER A 310 19.16 7.41 20.62
N SER A 311 18.94 6.12 20.36
CA SER A 311 19.11 5.02 21.30
C SER A 311 19.91 3.86 20.71
N GLY A 312 20.75 3.22 21.54
CA GLY A 312 21.39 1.94 21.23
C GLY A 312 20.50 0.71 21.46
N LYS A 313 19.32 0.89 22.06
CA LYS A 313 18.28 -0.14 22.24
C LYS A 313 16.93 0.41 21.78
N ALA A 314 15.92 0.51 22.64
CA ALA A 314 14.59 0.98 22.24
C ALA A 314 14.37 2.48 22.55
N ILE A 315 13.52 3.13 21.74
CA ILE A 315 12.94 4.45 22.00
C ILE A 315 11.45 4.28 22.27
N ASN A 316 10.96 4.76 23.41
CA ASN A 316 9.53 4.87 23.71
C ASN A 316 9.17 6.34 23.94
N ILE A 317 8.26 6.88 23.13
CA ILE A 317 7.77 8.27 23.25
C ILE A 317 6.25 8.23 23.38
N ASP A 318 5.73 8.77 24.47
CA ASP A 318 4.31 9.04 24.64
C ASP A 318 4.11 10.53 24.93
N THR A 319 3.41 11.24 24.05
CA THR A 319 3.07 12.66 24.23
C THR A 319 1.65 12.86 24.77
N ASN A 320 0.98 11.81 25.22
CA ASN A 320 -0.40 11.83 25.69
C ASN A 320 -1.33 12.54 24.70
N LYS A 321 -1.26 12.11 23.43
CA LYS A 321 -2.01 12.66 22.29
C LYS A 321 -1.63 14.08 21.85
N ASN A 322 -0.53 14.64 22.35
CA ASN A 322 -0.02 15.93 21.86
C ASN A 322 0.84 15.76 20.59
N THR A 323 1.20 16.88 19.98
CA THR A 323 1.93 16.90 18.70
C THR A 323 3.40 16.46 18.85
N ILE A 324 3.90 15.72 17.87
CA ILE A 324 5.34 15.55 17.62
C ILE A 324 5.72 16.28 16.33
N ASN A 325 6.72 17.15 16.41
CA ASN A 325 7.30 17.83 15.27
C ASN A 325 8.75 17.35 15.05
N ASN A 326 8.91 16.42 14.11
CA ASN A 326 10.20 15.89 13.65
C ASN A 326 10.62 16.49 12.29
N SER A 327 10.16 17.69 11.96
CA SER A 327 10.37 18.28 10.64
C SER A 327 11.79 18.86 10.44
N ARG A 328 12.11 19.24 9.20
CA ARG A 328 13.35 19.95 8.81
C ARG A 328 14.62 19.24 9.32
N SER A 329 14.88 18.03 8.83
CA SER A 329 16.02 17.19 9.26
C SER A 329 16.01 16.79 10.74
N GLY A 330 14.83 16.70 11.36
CA GLY A 330 14.67 16.03 12.65
C GLY A 330 14.97 14.53 12.54
N ASN A 331 15.63 13.97 13.54
CA ASN A 331 16.03 12.56 13.56
C ASN A 331 15.56 11.87 14.85
N ILE A 332 14.85 10.75 14.71
CA ILE A 332 14.53 9.81 15.78
C ILE A 332 15.08 8.45 15.34
N LEU A 333 16.16 7.98 15.96
CA LEU A 333 16.98 6.87 15.46
C LEU A 333 17.23 5.82 16.54
N SER A 334 16.96 4.55 16.26
CA SER A 334 17.07 3.46 17.23
C SER A 334 17.84 2.27 16.65
N SER A 335 18.73 1.67 17.44
CA SER A 335 19.35 0.38 17.08
C SER A 335 18.47 -0.83 17.46
N GLY A 336 17.30 -0.58 18.05
CA GLY A 336 16.24 -1.56 18.30
C GLY A 336 14.89 -1.00 17.81
N ASP A 337 13.88 -1.05 18.67
CA ASP A 337 12.53 -0.61 18.35
C ASP A 337 12.32 0.90 18.59
N ILE A 338 11.31 1.47 17.95
CA ILE A 338 10.76 2.80 18.20
C ILE A 338 9.25 2.65 18.39
N ASN A 339 8.74 2.99 19.57
CA ASN A 339 7.32 3.06 19.86
C ASN A 339 6.91 4.52 20.11
N ILE A 340 5.97 5.04 19.31
CA ILE A 340 5.48 6.42 19.41
C ILE A 340 3.97 6.40 19.62
N GLY A 341 3.52 6.93 20.77
CA GLY A 341 2.14 7.35 21.02
C GLY A 341 2.04 8.87 20.93
N SER A 342 1.26 9.39 19.98
CA SER A 342 1.09 10.83 19.80
C SER A 342 -0.31 11.22 19.36
N GLY A 343 -0.57 12.52 19.22
CA GLY A 343 -1.60 13.05 18.34
C GLY A 343 -1.01 13.28 16.96
N TYR A 344 -1.16 14.49 16.43
CA TYR A 344 -0.54 14.88 15.16
C TYR A 344 0.98 14.63 15.16
N LEU A 345 1.49 13.93 14.14
CA LEU A 345 2.92 13.72 13.93
C LEU A 345 3.35 14.32 12.59
N ASP A 346 4.29 15.25 12.63
CA ASP A 346 4.91 15.84 11.45
C ASP A 346 6.34 15.32 11.26
N ASN A 347 6.55 14.51 10.23
CA ASN A 347 7.85 14.01 9.78
C ASN A 347 8.28 14.64 8.43
N THR A 348 7.86 15.88 8.15
CA THR A 348 8.20 16.58 6.90
C THR A 348 9.71 16.84 6.80
N ASN A 349 10.37 16.17 5.86
CA ASN A 349 11.82 16.11 5.70
C ASN A 349 12.54 15.65 6.98
N GLY A 350 11.87 14.86 7.82
CA GLY A 350 12.43 14.22 9.00
C GLY A 350 12.73 12.75 8.74
N LYS A 351 13.49 12.13 9.64
CA LYS A 351 13.79 10.69 9.65
C LYS A 351 13.33 10.06 10.96
N ILE A 352 12.59 8.97 10.84
CA ILE A 352 12.28 8.04 11.93
C ILE A 352 12.76 6.66 11.48
N ALA A 353 13.79 6.13 12.14
CA ALA A 353 14.37 4.86 11.71
C ALA A 353 14.82 3.97 12.87
N GLY A 354 14.36 2.72 12.87
CA GLY A 354 14.73 1.69 13.85
C GLY A 354 15.32 0.47 13.16
N ALA A 355 16.24 -0.26 13.81
CA ALA A 355 16.73 -1.53 13.28
C ALA A 355 15.71 -2.67 13.46
N GLY A 356 14.84 -2.57 14.48
CA GLY A 356 13.74 -3.49 14.74
C GLY A 356 12.42 -2.97 14.16
N THR A 357 11.45 -2.72 15.04
CA THR A 357 10.12 -2.23 14.69
C THR A 357 10.02 -0.72 14.87
N VAL A 358 9.39 -0.01 13.94
CA VAL A 358 8.87 1.34 14.14
C VAL A 358 7.36 1.25 14.21
N ALA A 359 6.80 1.41 15.42
CA ALA A 359 5.37 1.42 15.69
C ALA A 359 4.93 2.85 16.04
N ILE A 360 4.02 3.42 15.24
CA ILE A 360 3.49 4.77 15.43
C ILE A 360 1.97 4.70 15.57
N ASN A 361 1.46 5.17 16.71
CA ASN A 361 0.04 5.36 16.98
C ASN A 361 -0.26 6.86 17.17
N THR A 362 -0.96 7.47 16.23
CA THR A 362 -1.34 8.90 16.31
C THR A 362 -2.72 9.11 16.96
N ASN A 363 -3.29 8.09 17.60
CA ASN A 363 -4.59 8.16 18.30
C ASN A 363 -5.72 8.73 17.41
N LYS A 364 -5.77 8.26 16.15
CA LYS A 364 -6.71 8.72 15.10
C LYS A 364 -6.46 10.15 14.59
N GLU A 365 -5.32 10.74 14.89
CA GLU A 365 -4.85 11.99 14.27
C GLU A 365 -3.99 11.74 13.02
N ARG A 366 -3.60 12.83 12.35
CA ARG A 366 -2.82 12.76 11.11
C ARG A 366 -1.33 12.43 11.36
N LEU A 367 -0.77 11.56 10.54
CA LEU A 367 0.67 11.38 10.35
C LEU A 367 1.06 12.01 9.01
N ARG A 368 1.87 13.06 9.02
CA ARG A 368 2.45 13.66 7.81
C ARG A 368 3.87 13.17 7.61
N ASN A 369 4.08 12.30 6.62
CA ASN A 369 5.38 11.85 6.18
C ASN A 369 5.66 12.39 4.77
N TYR A 370 6.63 13.30 4.64
CA TYR A 370 6.90 13.98 3.38
C TYR A 370 8.41 14.11 3.17
N GLY A 371 8.87 13.94 1.93
CA GLY A 371 10.27 14.11 1.55
C GLY A 371 10.83 12.87 0.87
N LYS A 372 11.83 13.06 0.01
CA LYS A 372 12.52 11.99 -0.72
C LYS A 372 14.01 12.01 -0.43
N GLY A 373 14.61 10.82 -0.34
CA GLY A 373 16.05 10.61 -0.21
C GLY A 373 16.44 9.82 1.04
N SER A 374 17.67 9.33 1.09
CA SER A 374 18.14 8.39 2.13
C SER A 374 18.14 8.93 3.58
N LYS A 375 17.97 10.24 3.74
CA LYS A 375 17.98 10.96 5.03
C LYS A 375 16.60 11.35 5.54
N VAL A 376 15.52 10.95 4.86
CA VAL A 376 14.15 11.30 5.25
C VAL A 376 13.24 10.08 5.16
N GLY A 377 12.03 10.18 5.72
CA GLY A 377 11.03 9.13 5.69
C GLY A 377 11.00 8.27 6.97
N ILE A 378 10.29 7.15 6.86
CA ILE A 378 10.12 6.17 7.94
C ILE A 378 10.71 4.85 7.44
N SER A 379 11.66 4.27 8.17
CA SER A 379 12.33 3.04 7.74
C SER A 379 12.66 2.10 8.89
N ALA A 380 12.33 0.81 8.77
CA ALA A 380 12.67 -0.18 9.80
C ALA A 380 12.72 -1.61 9.24
N ASN A 381 13.03 -2.62 10.07
CA ASN A 381 12.73 -4.01 9.69
C ASN A 381 11.21 -4.22 9.59
N VAL A 382 10.46 -3.72 10.58
CA VAL A 382 8.99 -3.76 10.58
C VAL A 382 8.45 -2.35 10.79
N VAL A 383 7.56 -1.88 9.92
CA VAL A 383 6.87 -0.58 10.11
C VAL A 383 5.38 -0.82 10.35
N LEU A 384 4.87 -0.36 11.49
CA LEU A 384 3.46 -0.46 11.88
C LEU A 384 2.90 0.95 12.14
N LEU A 385 1.90 1.36 11.36
CA LEU A 385 1.30 2.69 11.48
C LEU A 385 -0.20 2.57 11.80
N ASP A 386 -0.64 2.97 12.99
CA ASP A 386 -2.07 3.17 13.32
C ASP A 386 -2.35 4.67 13.38
N THR A 387 -3.04 5.19 12.37
CA THR A 387 -3.25 6.63 12.23
C THR A 387 -4.70 6.96 11.92
N GLY A 388 -5.09 8.22 12.07
CA GLY A 388 -6.31 8.72 11.46
C GLY A 388 -6.09 8.87 9.96
N HIS A 389 -5.22 9.79 9.59
CA HIS A 389 -4.87 10.06 8.20
C HIS A 389 -3.38 9.83 7.97
N LEU A 390 -3.05 8.92 7.06
CA LEU A 390 -1.68 8.72 6.60
C LEU A 390 -1.41 9.60 5.38
N GLU A 391 -0.73 10.73 5.59
CA GLU A 391 -0.27 11.61 4.52
C GLU A 391 1.18 11.27 4.15
N ASN A 392 1.36 10.33 3.22
CA ASN A 392 2.65 9.94 2.65
C ASN A 392 2.90 10.55 1.25
N SER A 393 2.23 11.64 0.91
CA SER A 393 2.39 12.27 -0.41
C SER A 393 3.83 12.78 -0.59
N ASN A 394 4.50 12.37 -1.67
CA ASN A 394 5.95 12.57 -1.86
C ASN A 394 6.83 12.04 -0.70
N GLY A 395 6.29 11.22 0.20
CA GLY A 395 6.99 10.61 1.31
C GLY A 395 7.56 9.24 0.96
N GLN A 396 8.28 8.66 1.92
CA GLN A 396 8.89 7.33 1.80
C GLN A 396 8.66 6.56 3.11
N ILE A 397 8.09 5.37 2.99
CA ILE A 397 7.92 4.39 4.06
C ILE A 397 8.52 3.07 3.56
N GLN A 398 9.49 2.53 4.28
CA GLN A 398 10.24 1.36 3.84
C GLN A 398 10.45 0.35 4.97
N GLY A 399 10.38 -0.94 4.67
CA GLY A 399 10.86 -1.97 5.60
C GLY A 399 10.91 -3.37 5.03
N ASN A 400 11.22 -4.36 5.87
CA ASN A 400 11.06 -5.76 5.46
C ASN A 400 9.57 -6.10 5.41
N TYR A 401 8.78 -5.60 6.36
CA TYR A 401 7.32 -5.68 6.40
C TYR A 401 6.73 -4.30 6.71
N VAL A 402 5.65 -3.92 6.01
CA VAL A 402 4.95 -2.65 6.26
C VAL A 402 3.46 -2.93 6.45
N ALA A 403 2.91 -2.48 7.58
CA ALA A 403 1.48 -2.46 7.80
C ALA A 403 0.96 -1.09 8.22
N THR A 404 -0.19 -0.71 7.66
CA THR A 404 -0.85 0.56 7.98
C THR A 404 -2.33 0.32 8.25
N GLN A 405 -2.85 0.90 9.33
CA GLN A 405 -4.26 1.01 9.63
C GLN A 405 -4.62 2.49 9.69
N SER A 406 -5.53 2.96 8.84
CA SER A 406 -5.91 4.38 8.77
C SER A 406 -7.35 4.57 8.31
N SER A 407 -7.94 5.74 8.54
CA SER A 407 -9.24 6.09 7.94
C SER A 407 -9.09 6.60 6.50
N TYR A 408 -7.90 7.11 6.15
CA TYR A 408 -7.55 7.58 4.82
C TYR A 408 -6.04 7.43 4.61
N VAL A 409 -5.65 7.04 3.40
CA VAL A 409 -4.24 6.95 3.00
C VAL A 409 -4.02 7.79 1.74
N ASN A 410 -3.09 8.74 1.82
CA ASN A 410 -2.59 9.48 0.67
C ASN A 410 -1.12 9.11 0.41
N ASN A 411 -0.90 8.27 -0.59
CA ASN A 411 0.41 7.90 -1.11
C ASN A 411 0.70 8.56 -2.47
N ASN A 412 0.07 9.70 -2.79
CA ASN A 412 0.23 10.36 -4.08
C ASN A 412 1.70 10.80 -4.29
N ASN A 413 2.33 10.31 -5.37
CA ASN A 413 3.77 10.43 -5.65
C ASN A 413 4.69 9.96 -4.50
N GLY A 414 4.14 9.28 -3.50
CA GLY A 414 4.82 8.68 -2.37
C GLY A 414 5.29 7.26 -2.68
N MET A 415 6.00 6.68 -1.73
CA MET A 415 6.49 5.31 -1.79
C MET A 415 6.17 4.60 -0.47
N ILE A 416 5.53 3.45 -0.59
CA ILE A 416 5.39 2.44 0.45
C ILE A 416 6.00 1.17 -0.14
N ASP A 417 7.13 0.75 0.39
CA ASP A 417 7.95 -0.30 -0.21
C ASP A 417 8.40 -1.29 0.85
N SER A 418 8.18 -2.57 0.61
CA SER A 418 8.66 -3.64 1.47
C SER A 418 9.33 -4.77 0.69
N TYR A 419 10.16 -5.54 1.38
CA TYR A 419 10.75 -6.74 0.80
C TYR A 419 9.78 -7.93 0.86
N THR A 420 9.14 -8.15 2.02
CA THR A 420 8.08 -9.16 2.19
C THR A 420 6.72 -8.55 1.87
N ASP A 421 5.86 -8.33 2.86
CA ASP A 421 4.46 -7.96 2.63
C ASP A 421 4.21 -6.46 2.87
N VAL A 422 3.22 -5.94 2.15
CA VAL A 422 2.56 -4.68 2.47
C VAL A 422 1.10 -4.97 2.81
N VAL A 423 0.67 -4.62 4.01
CA VAL A 423 -0.72 -4.76 4.46
C VAL A 423 -1.31 -3.39 4.77
N MET A 424 -2.30 -2.96 4.00
CA MET A 424 -2.94 -1.66 4.14
C MET A 424 -4.42 -1.84 4.44
N LEU A 425 -4.84 -1.43 5.63
CA LEU A 425 -6.24 -1.35 6.05
C LEU A 425 -6.66 0.13 6.08
N SER A 426 -7.58 0.50 5.20
CA SER A 426 -8.14 1.84 5.08
C SER A 426 -9.65 1.80 5.27
N GLU A 427 -10.17 2.47 6.31
CA GLU A 427 -11.62 2.58 6.54
C GLU A 427 -12.32 3.50 5.52
N GLY A 428 -11.55 4.18 4.66
CA GLY A 428 -12.00 5.10 3.62
C GLY A 428 -11.11 5.00 2.38
N ASN A 429 -10.84 6.14 1.74
CA ASN A 429 -10.14 6.16 0.46
C ASN A 429 -8.63 5.92 0.60
N THR A 430 -8.05 5.34 -0.45
CA THR A 430 -6.61 5.18 -0.63
C THR A 430 -6.21 5.81 -1.95
N ASP A 431 -5.41 6.87 -1.90
CA ASP A 431 -4.88 7.54 -3.09
C ASP A 431 -3.42 7.14 -3.34
N ASN A 432 -3.20 6.27 -4.33
CA ASN A 432 -1.89 5.90 -4.85
C ASN A 432 -1.60 6.55 -6.22
N THR A 433 -2.22 7.69 -6.53
CA THR A 433 -1.99 8.40 -7.79
C THR A 433 -0.49 8.72 -7.95
N SER A 434 0.13 8.28 -9.04
CA SER A 434 1.56 8.46 -9.31
C SER A 434 2.51 7.91 -8.22
N GLY A 435 2.00 7.16 -7.24
CA GLY A 435 2.75 6.58 -6.13
C GLY A 435 3.22 5.16 -6.41
N LEU A 436 3.96 4.59 -5.47
CA LEU A 436 4.38 3.19 -5.45
C LEU A 436 3.89 2.54 -4.15
N ILE A 437 3.20 1.41 -4.29
CA ILE A 437 2.97 0.43 -3.22
C ILE A 437 3.59 -0.87 -3.71
N ARG A 438 4.65 -1.34 -3.06
CA ARG A 438 5.39 -2.52 -3.52
C ARG A 438 5.74 -3.49 -2.41
N ALA A 439 5.55 -4.76 -2.69
CA ALA A 439 6.14 -5.91 -2.00
C ALA A 439 7.11 -6.60 -2.96
N GLY A 440 8.41 -6.63 -2.64
CA GLY A 440 9.45 -7.17 -3.53
C GLY A 440 9.27 -8.65 -3.85
N GLU A 441 9.16 -9.47 -2.80
CA GLU A 441 8.98 -10.93 -2.87
C GLU A 441 7.61 -11.37 -2.35
N GLY A 442 7.05 -10.62 -1.41
CA GLY A 442 5.80 -10.98 -0.72
C GLY A 442 4.53 -10.45 -1.40
N LYS A 443 3.49 -10.33 -0.57
CA LYS A 443 2.13 -9.99 -0.98
C LYS A 443 1.82 -8.52 -0.72
N VAL A 444 1.09 -7.88 -1.64
CA VAL A 444 0.39 -6.62 -1.34
C VAL A 444 -1.07 -6.92 -1.03
N GLN A 445 -1.53 -6.54 0.16
CA GLN A 445 -2.92 -6.59 0.58
C GLN A 445 -3.43 -5.18 0.86
N ILE A 446 -4.46 -4.74 0.13
CA ILE A 446 -5.11 -3.44 0.33
C ILE A 446 -6.59 -3.68 0.59
N ASP A 447 -7.07 -3.28 1.76
CA ASP A 447 -8.49 -3.21 2.09
C ASP A 447 -8.92 -1.75 2.23
N SER A 448 -9.58 -1.23 1.21
CA SER A 448 -10.28 0.05 1.17
C SER A 448 -11.78 -0.19 0.94
N SER A 449 -12.34 -1.25 1.54
CA SER A 449 -13.70 -1.77 1.27
C SER A 449 -14.83 -0.75 1.34
N ARG A 450 -14.64 0.35 2.07
CA ARG A 450 -15.62 1.44 2.23
C ARG A 450 -15.33 2.67 1.36
N GLY A 451 -14.22 2.69 0.64
CA GLY A 451 -13.75 3.83 -0.13
C GLY A 451 -13.29 3.49 -1.54
N THR A 452 -12.74 4.49 -2.21
CA THR A 452 -12.11 4.35 -3.53
C THR A 452 -10.61 4.12 -3.36
N LEU A 453 -10.08 3.14 -4.09
CA LEU A 453 -8.64 2.99 -4.34
C LEU A 453 -8.31 3.64 -5.68
N TRP A 454 -7.53 4.72 -5.66
CA TRP A 454 -6.99 5.35 -6.86
C TRP A 454 -5.58 4.86 -7.14
N ASN A 455 -5.36 4.30 -8.31
CA ASN A 455 -4.05 3.85 -8.80
C ASN A 455 -3.86 4.37 -10.24
N ASN A 456 -3.59 5.67 -10.37
CA ASN A 456 -3.59 6.40 -11.65
C ASN A 456 -2.22 7.00 -11.99
N LYS A 457 -1.93 7.28 -13.27
CA LYS A 457 -0.75 8.04 -13.73
C LYS A 457 0.62 7.44 -13.31
N THR A 458 0.80 6.14 -13.52
CA THR A 458 2.02 5.41 -13.16
C THR A 458 2.94 5.24 -14.38
N ARG A 459 4.27 5.22 -14.20
CA ARG A 459 5.25 5.01 -15.29
C ARG A 459 5.63 3.53 -15.41
N THR A 460 6.22 3.17 -16.55
CA THR A 460 6.45 1.81 -17.06
C THR A 460 6.99 0.81 -16.03
N PRO A 461 6.51 -0.46 -16.11
CA PRO A 461 6.83 -1.51 -15.17
C PRO A 461 8.23 -2.06 -15.43
N ALA A 462 9.15 -1.77 -14.53
CA ALA A 462 10.24 -2.69 -14.24
C ALA A 462 10.16 -2.97 -12.74
N VAL A 463 10.16 -4.22 -12.33
CA VAL A 463 9.92 -4.60 -10.92
C VAL A 463 11.03 -4.06 -10.00
N ASP A 464 12.18 -3.73 -10.60
CA ASP A 464 13.47 -3.44 -9.97
C ASP A 464 14.01 -2.02 -10.20
N THR A 465 13.32 -1.14 -10.94
CA THR A 465 13.81 0.23 -11.14
C THR A 465 13.43 1.17 -10.02
N SER A 466 14.25 2.20 -9.78
CA SER A 466 13.91 3.29 -8.85
C SER A 466 12.72 4.16 -9.31
N ASP A 467 12.31 4.01 -10.58
CA ASP A 467 11.28 4.83 -11.22
C ASP A 467 9.90 4.14 -11.25
N SER A 468 9.81 2.94 -10.69
CA SER A 468 8.59 2.12 -10.68
C SER A 468 7.47 2.80 -9.90
N LYS A 469 6.26 2.73 -10.45
CA LYS A 469 5.04 3.29 -9.87
C LYS A 469 3.89 2.31 -10.06
N GLY A 470 2.87 2.41 -9.22
CA GLY A 470 1.69 1.55 -9.23
C GLY A 470 1.60 0.67 -7.99
N ILE A 471 0.87 -0.43 -8.13
CA ILE A 471 0.76 -1.47 -7.10
C ILE A 471 1.48 -2.70 -7.64
N ILE A 472 2.55 -3.12 -6.97
CA ILE A 472 3.46 -4.14 -7.48
C ILE A 472 3.70 -5.20 -6.40
N ALA A 473 3.65 -6.48 -6.76
CA ALA A 473 4.03 -7.56 -5.88
C ALA A 473 4.97 -8.56 -6.58
N GLY A 474 5.80 -9.24 -5.79
CA GLY A 474 6.53 -10.42 -6.22
C GLY A 474 5.64 -11.65 -6.32
N ASP A 475 6.16 -12.80 -5.91
CA ASP A 475 5.48 -14.09 -6.02
C ASP A 475 4.30 -14.24 -5.04
N GLY A 476 4.28 -13.47 -3.95
CA GLY A 476 3.18 -13.48 -2.97
C GLY A 476 1.83 -12.99 -3.49
N GLY A 477 1.82 -12.22 -4.59
CA GLY A 477 0.58 -11.79 -5.25
C GLY A 477 -0.01 -10.46 -4.76
N ILE A 478 -1.13 -10.07 -5.34
CA ILE A 478 -1.91 -8.87 -4.96
C ILE A 478 -3.31 -9.27 -4.55
N GLU A 479 -3.78 -8.76 -3.42
CA GLU A 479 -5.18 -8.82 -2.98
C GLU A 479 -5.71 -7.41 -2.74
N ILE A 480 -6.75 -7.03 -3.47
CA ILE A 480 -7.40 -5.72 -3.32
C ILE A 480 -8.87 -5.92 -2.96
N LYS A 481 -9.30 -5.33 -1.85
CA LYS A 481 -10.70 -5.15 -1.48
C LYS A 481 -11.03 -3.67 -1.50
N SER A 482 -12.06 -3.27 -2.23
CA SER A 482 -12.43 -1.84 -2.34
C SER A 482 -13.91 -1.65 -2.66
N ASN A 483 -14.47 -0.47 -2.37
CA ASN A 483 -15.79 -0.13 -2.92
C ASN A 483 -15.66 0.21 -4.41
N LYS A 484 -14.69 1.07 -4.77
CA LYS A 484 -14.36 1.43 -6.15
C LYS A 484 -12.86 1.30 -6.39
N LEU A 485 -12.47 0.86 -7.58
CA LEU A 485 -11.07 0.81 -8.01
C LEU A 485 -10.93 1.59 -9.31
N ASP A 486 -10.17 2.68 -9.26
CA ASP A 486 -9.76 3.45 -10.44
C ASP A 486 -8.28 3.16 -10.71
N SER A 487 -8.01 2.19 -11.57
CA SER A 487 -6.68 1.70 -11.91
C SER A 487 -6.26 2.09 -13.33
N ASN A 488 -6.22 3.38 -13.66
CA ASN A 488 -5.67 3.85 -14.95
C ASN A 488 -4.12 3.88 -14.96
N GLY A 489 -3.50 3.06 -14.10
CA GLY A 489 -2.07 2.91 -13.90
C GLY A 489 -1.64 1.45 -14.06
N GLN A 490 -0.69 1.00 -13.24
CA GLN A 490 -0.14 -0.36 -13.27
C GLN A 490 -0.51 -1.11 -12.00
N ILE A 491 -1.07 -2.31 -12.15
CA ILE A 491 -1.18 -3.34 -11.11
C ILE A 491 -0.44 -4.57 -11.66
N VAL A 492 0.69 -4.92 -11.07
CA VAL A 492 1.59 -5.94 -11.63
C VAL A 492 2.02 -6.93 -10.56
N SER A 493 2.00 -8.22 -10.87
CA SER A 493 2.36 -9.27 -9.92
C SER A 493 3.07 -10.44 -10.60
N SER A 494 4.14 -10.95 -10.00
CA SER A 494 4.69 -12.27 -10.37
C SER A 494 3.80 -13.41 -9.88
N GLY A 495 3.10 -13.23 -8.75
CA GLY A 495 2.03 -14.11 -8.28
C GLY A 495 0.65 -13.79 -8.86
N ASN A 496 -0.40 -14.33 -8.23
CA ASN A 496 -1.81 -14.07 -8.57
C ASN A 496 -2.25 -12.64 -8.28
N ILE A 497 -3.23 -12.13 -9.03
CA ILE A 497 -3.97 -10.91 -8.70
C ILE A 497 -5.41 -11.26 -8.38
N SER A 498 -5.89 -10.89 -7.19
CA SER A 498 -7.28 -11.03 -6.76
C SER A 498 -7.87 -9.66 -6.40
N ILE A 499 -8.90 -9.23 -7.13
CA ILE A 499 -9.60 -7.97 -6.91
C ILE A 499 -11.05 -8.29 -6.54
N GLN A 500 -11.44 -7.93 -5.32
CA GLN A 500 -12.82 -7.96 -4.85
C GLN A 500 -13.31 -6.53 -4.67
N ASN A 501 -14.09 -6.06 -5.63
CA ASN A 501 -14.66 -4.73 -5.64
C ASN A 501 -16.19 -4.80 -5.47
N TYR A 502 -16.77 -3.89 -4.68
CA TYR A 502 -18.21 -3.93 -4.39
C TYR A 502 -19.07 -3.15 -5.39
N ASP A 503 -18.48 -2.23 -6.17
CA ASP A 503 -19.17 -1.39 -7.16
C ASP A 503 -18.47 -1.47 -8.54
N HIS A 504 -17.59 -0.53 -8.85
CA HIS A 504 -16.97 -0.44 -10.18
C HIS A 504 -15.45 -0.59 -10.13
N VAL A 505 -14.92 -1.37 -11.10
CA VAL A 505 -13.50 -1.40 -11.45
C VAL A 505 -13.31 -0.69 -12.79
N SER A 506 -12.61 0.44 -12.79
CA SER A 506 -12.17 1.15 -13.98
C SER A 506 -10.68 0.90 -14.19
N ASN A 507 -10.31 0.40 -15.37
CA ASN A 507 -8.94 0.17 -15.83
C ASN A 507 -8.71 0.86 -17.18
N ARG A 508 -9.36 2.01 -17.42
CA ARG A 508 -9.32 2.72 -18.71
C ARG A 508 -7.90 3.22 -19.00
N GLY A 509 -7.20 2.51 -19.89
CA GLY A 509 -5.79 2.77 -20.23
C GLY A 509 -4.79 2.28 -19.18
N GLY A 510 -5.25 1.54 -18.16
CA GLY A 510 -4.41 0.87 -17.19
C GLY A 510 -3.93 -0.50 -17.66
N GLN A 511 -3.09 -1.13 -16.85
CA GLN A 511 -2.61 -2.50 -17.05
C GLN A 511 -2.76 -3.28 -15.73
N ILE A 512 -3.46 -4.41 -15.79
CA ILE A 512 -3.54 -5.39 -14.71
C ILE A 512 -2.88 -6.67 -15.22
N ASN A 513 -1.63 -6.90 -14.84
CA ASN A 513 -0.79 -7.94 -15.42
C ASN A 513 -0.30 -8.90 -14.32
N SER A 514 -0.60 -10.18 -14.48
CA SER A 514 -0.13 -11.24 -13.59
C SER A 514 0.69 -12.26 -14.36
N SER A 515 1.81 -12.70 -13.77
CA SER A 515 2.53 -13.85 -14.33
C SER A 515 1.81 -15.17 -14.05
N ASN A 516 0.80 -15.20 -13.16
CA ASN A 516 -0.04 -16.37 -12.91
C ASN A 516 -1.51 -16.09 -13.24
N ALA A 517 -2.45 -16.19 -12.30
CA ALA A 517 -3.88 -16.01 -12.54
C ALA A 517 -4.41 -14.64 -12.08
N ILE A 518 -5.48 -14.18 -12.74
CA ILE A 518 -6.23 -12.97 -12.37
C ILE A 518 -7.67 -13.36 -12.03
N SER A 519 -8.18 -12.91 -10.89
CA SER A 519 -9.59 -13.00 -10.53
C SER A 519 -10.13 -11.61 -10.16
N ILE A 520 -11.18 -11.17 -10.84
CA ILE A 520 -11.87 -9.90 -10.58
C ILE A 520 -13.34 -10.18 -10.30
N SER A 521 -13.81 -9.79 -9.13
CA SER A 521 -15.22 -9.74 -8.78
C SER A 521 -15.63 -8.27 -8.61
N SER A 522 -16.63 -7.82 -9.34
CA SER A 522 -17.18 -6.47 -9.23
C SER A 522 -18.66 -6.42 -9.58
N LYS A 523 -19.33 -5.28 -9.39
CA LYS A 523 -20.64 -5.08 -10.03
C LYS A 523 -20.46 -4.76 -11.51
N SER A 524 -19.44 -3.98 -11.87
CA SER A 524 -19.08 -3.72 -13.27
C SER A 524 -17.58 -3.54 -13.44
N LEU A 525 -17.10 -3.85 -14.63
CA LEU A 525 -15.70 -3.72 -15.03
C LEU A 525 -15.65 -2.92 -16.33
N ASP A 526 -14.85 -1.88 -16.37
CA ASP A 526 -14.55 -1.12 -17.58
C ASP A 526 -13.05 -1.10 -17.80
N THR A 527 -12.62 -1.77 -18.86
CA THR A 527 -11.22 -1.77 -19.27
C THR A 527 -10.91 -0.64 -20.24
N GLY A 528 -11.89 -0.09 -20.96
CA GLY A 528 -11.67 0.87 -22.05
C GLY A 528 -10.52 0.44 -22.94
N THR A 529 -9.50 1.31 -23.10
CA THR A 529 -8.27 1.01 -23.86
C THR A 529 -7.16 0.31 -23.04
N GLY A 530 -7.48 -0.13 -21.82
CA GLY A 530 -6.55 -0.82 -20.94
C GLY A 530 -6.45 -2.32 -21.21
N ALA A 531 -5.60 -2.99 -20.46
CA ALA A 531 -5.38 -4.42 -20.58
C ALA A 531 -5.48 -5.14 -19.23
N ILE A 532 -5.99 -6.37 -19.29
CA ILE A 532 -5.99 -7.38 -18.23
C ILE A 532 -5.35 -8.64 -18.80
N THR A 533 -4.14 -8.96 -18.35
CA THR A 533 -3.36 -10.06 -18.93
C THR A 533 -2.78 -11.00 -17.88
N ALA A 534 -3.01 -12.30 -18.08
CA ALA A 534 -2.41 -13.37 -17.31
C ALA A 534 -1.43 -14.17 -18.20
N MET A 535 -0.27 -14.57 -17.67
CA MET A 535 0.67 -15.40 -18.43
C MET A 535 0.30 -16.88 -18.28
N ASN A 536 0.49 -17.45 -17.08
CA ASN A 536 0.38 -18.90 -16.88
C ASN A 536 -1.02 -19.38 -16.46
N GLY A 537 -1.83 -18.51 -15.84
CA GLY A 537 -3.11 -18.89 -15.21
C GLY A 537 -4.33 -18.26 -15.87
N ASP A 538 -5.52 -18.60 -15.38
CA ASP A 538 -6.78 -18.09 -15.91
C ASP A 538 -6.98 -16.60 -15.64
N VAL A 539 -7.77 -15.95 -16.51
CA VAL A 539 -8.45 -14.69 -16.20
C VAL A 539 -9.90 -15.00 -15.89
N LYS A 540 -10.34 -14.75 -14.66
CA LYS A 540 -11.73 -14.94 -14.21
C LYS A 540 -12.35 -13.60 -13.86
N ILE A 541 -13.46 -13.25 -14.51
CA ILE A 541 -14.20 -12.00 -14.29
C ILE A 541 -15.64 -12.33 -13.91
N LEU A 542 -16.07 -11.87 -12.74
CA LEU A 542 -17.43 -12.00 -12.22
C LEU A 542 -18.04 -10.59 -12.03
N ALA A 543 -18.88 -10.17 -12.98
CA ALA A 543 -19.61 -8.90 -12.98
C ALA A 543 -21.13 -9.13 -12.86
N LEU A 544 -21.56 -9.83 -11.82
CA LEU A 544 -22.90 -10.43 -11.72
C LEU A 544 -24.07 -9.41 -11.73
N ASN A 545 -23.80 -8.14 -11.45
CA ASN A 545 -24.81 -7.09 -11.31
C ASN A 545 -24.62 -5.94 -12.31
N GLY A 546 -23.83 -6.14 -13.36
CA GLY A 546 -23.51 -5.09 -14.33
C GLY A 546 -22.74 -5.62 -15.54
N ALA A 547 -22.08 -4.71 -16.24
CA ALA A 547 -21.42 -5.01 -17.51
C ALA A 547 -19.91 -5.20 -17.38
N VAL A 548 -19.36 -5.99 -18.29
CA VAL A 548 -17.95 -5.96 -18.66
C VAL A 548 -17.82 -5.16 -19.95
N GLU A 549 -17.22 -3.98 -19.86
CA GLU A 549 -16.92 -3.07 -20.98
C GLU A 549 -15.45 -3.24 -21.39
N ASN A 550 -15.23 -3.93 -22.49
CA ASN A 550 -13.94 -4.13 -23.15
C ASN A 550 -13.91 -3.42 -24.51
N SER A 551 -14.24 -2.12 -24.50
CA SER A 551 -14.30 -1.30 -25.71
C SER A 551 -12.90 -0.86 -26.14
N ILE A 552 -12.35 -1.48 -27.18
CA ILE A 552 -10.94 -1.28 -27.61
C ILE A 552 -9.93 -1.73 -26.53
N GLY A 553 -10.35 -2.64 -25.66
CA GLY A 553 -9.53 -3.17 -24.58
C GLY A 553 -8.99 -4.56 -24.88
N TRP A 554 -8.16 -5.05 -23.98
CA TRP A 554 -7.54 -6.37 -24.08
C TRP A 554 -7.78 -7.16 -22.80
N ILE A 555 -8.50 -8.29 -22.89
CA ILE A 555 -8.59 -9.30 -21.83
C ILE A 555 -7.98 -10.60 -22.34
N SER A 556 -6.90 -11.10 -21.72
CA SER A 556 -6.34 -12.38 -22.15
C SER A 556 -5.64 -13.20 -21.08
N SER A 557 -5.58 -14.50 -21.33
CA SER A 557 -4.59 -15.40 -20.72
C SER A 557 -3.73 -16.04 -21.82
N ASN A 558 -2.41 -16.11 -21.63
CA ASN A 558 -1.49 -16.71 -22.61
C ASN A 558 -1.57 -18.24 -22.64
N ASP A 559 -1.61 -18.87 -21.47
CA ASP A 559 -1.60 -20.33 -21.29
C ASP A 559 -2.84 -20.87 -20.56
N GLY A 560 -3.67 -20.01 -19.97
CA GLY A 560 -4.93 -20.36 -19.29
C GLY A 560 -6.18 -19.95 -20.07
N SER A 561 -7.34 -20.12 -19.43
CA SER A 561 -8.65 -19.75 -19.99
C SER A 561 -9.06 -18.33 -19.59
N VAL A 562 -9.93 -17.72 -20.41
CA VAL A 562 -10.66 -16.50 -20.03
C VAL A 562 -12.11 -16.88 -19.72
N ASN A 563 -12.54 -16.63 -18.48
CA ASN A 563 -13.87 -16.96 -17.99
C ASN A 563 -14.59 -15.68 -17.55
N ILE A 564 -15.67 -15.31 -18.23
CA ILE A 564 -16.43 -14.08 -17.97
C ILE A 564 -17.89 -14.42 -17.65
N THR A 565 -18.36 -14.00 -16.48
CA THR A 565 -19.79 -14.03 -16.12
C THR A 565 -20.27 -12.62 -15.81
N ALA A 566 -21.25 -12.11 -16.56
CA ALA A 566 -21.74 -10.74 -16.42
C ALA A 566 -23.23 -10.59 -16.78
N GLN A 567 -23.85 -9.44 -16.49
CA GLN A 567 -25.18 -9.13 -17.03
C GLN A 567 -25.13 -8.73 -18.51
N ARG A 568 -24.04 -8.10 -18.94
CA ARG A 568 -23.77 -7.78 -20.34
C ARG A 568 -22.27 -7.82 -20.58
N VAL A 569 -21.85 -8.31 -21.74
CA VAL A 569 -20.45 -8.26 -22.17
C VAL A 569 -20.38 -7.44 -23.45
N ASN A 570 -19.59 -6.38 -23.44
CA ASN A 570 -19.34 -5.56 -24.60
C ASN A 570 -17.85 -5.58 -24.92
N ASN A 571 -17.49 -6.34 -25.95
CA ASN A 571 -16.16 -6.45 -26.52
C ASN A 571 -16.02 -5.61 -27.81
N GLN A 572 -16.85 -4.61 -28.07
CA GLN A 572 -16.79 -3.86 -29.34
C GLN A 572 -15.39 -3.26 -29.58
N GLY A 573 -14.81 -3.56 -30.75
CA GLY A 573 -13.44 -3.13 -31.08
C GLY A 573 -12.33 -3.76 -30.23
N GLY A 574 -12.65 -4.63 -29.27
CA GLY A 574 -11.74 -5.20 -28.29
C GLY A 574 -11.24 -6.60 -28.64
N LEU A 575 -10.37 -7.12 -27.76
CA LEU A 575 -9.81 -8.46 -27.82
C LEU A 575 -10.15 -9.23 -26.53
N ILE A 576 -10.71 -10.44 -26.69
CA ILE A 576 -10.77 -11.45 -25.64
C ILE A 576 -10.05 -12.70 -26.15
N ALA A 577 -8.95 -13.10 -25.47
CA ALA A 577 -8.12 -14.21 -25.94
C ALA A 577 -7.74 -15.22 -24.84
N GLY A 578 -8.04 -16.50 -25.06
CA GLY A 578 -7.68 -17.60 -24.17
C GLY A 578 -6.55 -18.49 -24.72
N GLY A 579 -5.55 -18.76 -23.89
CA GLY A 579 -4.51 -19.77 -24.12
C GLY A 579 -5.03 -21.20 -24.10
N LEU A 580 -6.18 -21.42 -23.45
CA LEU A 580 -6.99 -22.62 -23.54
C LEU A 580 -8.36 -22.25 -24.11
N ASP A 581 -9.32 -21.88 -23.26
CA ASP A 581 -10.68 -21.58 -23.67
C ASP A 581 -11.05 -20.11 -23.48
N VAL A 582 -12.12 -19.69 -24.16
CA VAL A 582 -12.89 -18.51 -23.80
C VAL A 582 -14.31 -18.94 -23.46
N ASN A 583 -14.73 -18.71 -22.22
CA ASN A 583 -16.06 -19.01 -21.72
C ASN A 583 -16.76 -17.71 -21.30
N ILE A 584 -17.88 -17.39 -21.95
CA ILE A 584 -18.67 -16.18 -21.66
C ILE A 584 -20.10 -16.59 -21.31
N SER A 585 -20.57 -16.17 -20.13
CA SER A 585 -21.95 -16.30 -19.68
C SER A 585 -22.54 -14.91 -19.43
N SER A 586 -23.51 -14.50 -20.24
CA SER A 586 -24.16 -13.18 -20.18
C SER A 586 -25.65 -13.30 -19.84
N GLY A 587 -26.11 -12.53 -18.85
CA GLY A 587 -27.53 -12.38 -18.51
C GLY A 587 -28.36 -11.59 -19.54
N SER A 588 -27.69 -11.01 -20.54
CA SER A 588 -28.28 -10.24 -21.64
C SER A 588 -27.48 -10.51 -22.92
N GLU A 589 -26.99 -9.47 -23.60
CA GLU A 589 -26.24 -9.58 -24.85
C GLU A 589 -24.72 -9.79 -24.63
N VAL A 590 -24.08 -10.34 -25.67
CA VAL A 590 -22.64 -10.32 -25.90
C VAL A 590 -22.37 -9.58 -27.20
N ASN A 591 -21.73 -8.42 -27.13
CA ASN A 591 -21.37 -7.60 -28.29
C ASN A 591 -19.90 -7.78 -28.65
N ASN A 592 -19.61 -8.49 -29.74
CA ASN A 592 -18.31 -8.68 -30.36
C ASN A 592 -18.24 -8.00 -31.75
N SER A 593 -18.99 -6.91 -31.96
CA SER A 593 -18.96 -6.20 -33.25
C SER A 593 -17.60 -5.55 -33.48
N TYR A 594 -17.09 -5.66 -34.71
CA TYR A 594 -15.76 -5.16 -35.08
C TYR A 594 -14.64 -5.63 -34.13
N ALA A 595 -14.73 -6.84 -33.58
CA ALA A 595 -13.86 -7.28 -32.50
C ALA A 595 -13.37 -8.72 -32.71
N LEU A 596 -12.49 -9.18 -31.82
CA LEU A 596 -11.95 -10.54 -31.83
C LEU A 596 -12.18 -11.26 -30.50
N ILE A 597 -12.82 -12.43 -30.57
CA ILE A 597 -12.80 -13.45 -29.52
C ILE A 597 -12.05 -14.66 -30.08
N SER A 598 -10.98 -15.09 -29.41
CA SER A 598 -10.15 -16.21 -29.88
C SER A 598 -9.72 -17.13 -28.74
N ALA A 599 -9.72 -18.44 -28.98
CA ALA A 599 -9.20 -19.43 -28.05
C ALA A 599 -8.30 -20.45 -28.75
N LYS A 600 -7.22 -20.90 -28.10
CA LYS A 600 -6.38 -22.00 -28.62
C LYS A 600 -7.02 -23.39 -28.47
N ARG A 601 -8.16 -23.50 -27.78
CA ARG A 601 -9.01 -24.70 -27.70
C ARG A 601 -10.45 -24.33 -28.04
N ASP A 602 -11.32 -24.04 -27.08
CA ASP A 602 -12.76 -23.87 -27.32
C ASP A 602 -13.23 -22.43 -27.04
N VAL A 603 -14.20 -21.96 -27.82
CA VAL A 603 -14.98 -20.75 -27.48
C VAL A 603 -16.42 -21.17 -27.16
N THR A 604 -16.88 -20.84 -25.96
CA THR A 604 -18.27 -21.05 -25.52
C THR A 604 -18.90 -19.72 -25.12
N ILE A 605 -20.00 -19.34 -25.78
CA ILE A 605 -20.75 -18.12 -25.49
C ILE A 605 -22.20 -18.49 -25.20
N ASN A 606 -22.67 -18.16 -24.00
CA ASN A 606 -24.05 -18.30 -23.58
C ASN A 606 -24.61 -16.92 -23.25
N ALA A 607 -25.42 -16.36 -24.15
CA ALA A 607 -26.13 -15.09 -23.95
C ALA A 607 -27.63 -15.35 -23.77
N ARG A 608 -28.29 -14.57 -22.91
CA ARG A 608 -29.76 -14.66 -22.78
C ARG A 608 -30.47 -14.04 -23.98
N THR A 609 -29.90 -13.00 -24.57
CA THR A 609 -30.47 -12.28 -25.72
C THR A 609 -29.53 -12.40 -26.92
N ASP A 610 -28.89 -11.33 -27.36
CA ASP A 610 -28.17 -11.30 -28.63
C ASP A 610 -26.70 -11.69 -28.46
N VAL A 611 -26.16 -12.45 -29.42
CA VAL A 611 -24.72 -12.53 -29.68
C VAL A 611 -24.45 -11.76 -30.96
N LYS A 612 -23.89 -10.56 -30.84
CA LYS A 612 -23.56 -9.69 -31.98
C LYS A 612 -22.11 -9.91 -32.36
N ASN A 613 -21.84 -10.44 -33.54
CA ASN A 613 -20.49 -10.64 -34.05
C ASN A 613 -20.36 -9.98 -35.43
N ASP A 614 -20.95 -8.81 -35.63
CA ASP A 614 -21.01 -8.19 -36.95
C ASP A 614 -19.71 -7.44 -37.30
N HIS A 615 -19.43 -7.34 -38.60
CA HIS A 615 -18.30 -6.58 -39.16
C HIS A 615 -16.91 -7.04 -38.65
N GLY A 616 -16.79 -8.28 -38.17
CA GLY A 616 -15.50 -8.84 -37.72
C GLY A 616 -14.44 -8.81 -38.82
N LEU A 617 -14.84 -8.87 -40.09
CA LEU A 617 -13.91 -8.76 -41.22
C LEU A 617 -13.16 -7.42 -41.27
N GLN A 618 -13.69 -6.38 -40.61
CA GLN A 618 -13.15 -5.02 -40.60
C GLN A 618 -12.34 -4.68 -39.34
N PHE A 619 -12.22 -5.61 -38.38
CA PHE A 619 -11.54 -5.38 -37.10
C PHE A 619 -10.18 -4.70 -37.25
N GLY A 620 -9.25 -5.28 -38.02
CA GLY A 620 -7.88 -4.75 -38.18
C GLY A 620 -7.84 -3.30 -38.67
N ALA A 621 -8.68 -2.97 -39.65
CA ALA A 621 -8.75 -1.65 -40.26
C ALA A 621 -9.35 -0.59 -39.31
N GLU A 622 -10.44 -0.93 -38.63
CA GLU A 622 -11.17 0.03 -37.79
C GLU A 622 -10.56 0.19 -36.39
N TYR A 623 -10.34 -0.93 -35.70
CA TYR A 623 -9.98 -0.95 -34.28
C TYR A 623 -8.65 -1.66 -33.97
N GLY A 624 -8.28 -2.69 -34.73
CA GLY A 624 -7.07 -3.47 -34.50
C GLY A 624 -5.80 -2.62 -34.49
N ARG A 625 -5.75 -1.52 -35.24
CA ARG A 625 -4.66 -0.52 -35.18
C ARG A 625 -4.38 0.04 -33.77
N TYR A 626 -5.40 0.19 -32.92
CA TYR A 626 -5.23 0.67 -31.54
C TYR A 626 -4.63 -0.40 -30.62
N LEU A 627 -4.77 -1.66 -30.99
CA LEU A 627 -4.25 -2.84 -30.29
C LEU A 627 -2.93 -3.34 -30.90
N GLY A 628 -2.37 -2.67 -31.91
CA GLY A 628 -1.19 -3.15 -32.64
C GLY A 628 -1.46 -4.34 -33.58
N MET A 629 -2.73 -4.56 -33.95
CA MET A 629 -3.25 -5.70 -34.72
C MET A 629 -3.86 -5.28 -36.06
N SER A 630 -3.29 -4.29 -36.75
CA SER A 630 -3.88 -3.73 -37.98
C SER A 630 -4.07 -4.73 -39.13
N GLY A 631 -3.26 -5.79 -39.17
CA GLY A 631 -3.37 -6.87 -40.15
C GLY A 631 -4.27 -8.04 -39.74
N GLN A 632 -4.89 -7.99 -38.55
CA GLN A 632 -5.73 -9.09 -38.05
C GLN A 632 -7.18 -8.93 -38.48
N VAL A 633 -7.83 -10.08 -38.68
CA VAL A 633 -9.27 -10.16 -38.97
C VAL A 633 -9.97 -10.61 -37.69
N GLY A 634 -11.08 -9.97 -37.35
CA GLY A 634 -11.86 -10.22 -36.14
C GLY A 634 -12.76 -11.46 -36.27
N GLY A 635 -13.84 -11.48 -35.50
CA GLY A 635 -14.79 -12.58 -35.43
C GLY A 635 -14.66 -13.41 -34.14
N ILE A 636 -15.22 -14.62 -34.19
CA ILE A 636 -15.16 -15.61 -33.11
C ILE A 636 -14.40 -16.85 -33.62
N ILE A 637 -13.32 -17.23 -32.95
CA ILE A 637 -12.40 -18.27 -33.45
C ILE A 637 -12.02 -19.24 -32.32
N GLY A 638 -12.37 -20.51 -32.49
CA GLY A 638 -11.90 -21.62 -31.65
C GLY A 638 -11.03 -22.57 -32.47
N GLN A 639 -9.93 -23.05 -31.90
CA GLN A 639 -9.11 -24.04 -32.62
C GLN A 639 -9.74 -25.43 -32.64
N ASN A 640 -10.44 -25.82 -31.57
CA ASN A 640 -11.15 -27.08 -31.46
C ASN A 640 -12.64 -26.85 -31.73
N ALA A 641 -13.42 -26.29 -30.80
CA ALA A 641 -14.86 -26.06 -31.01
C ALA A 641 -15.27 -24.60 -30.81
N VAL A 642 -16.42 -24.24 -31.39
CA VAL A 642 -17.14 -22.99 -31.10
C VAL A 642 -18.59 -23.33 -30.81
N THR A 643 -19.07 -22.98 -29.61
CA THR A 643 -20.46 -23.14 -29.20
C THR A 643 -21.07 -21.80 -28.86
N ILE A 644 -22.19 -21.45 -29.50
CA ILE A 644 -22.89 -20.18 -29.25
C ILE A 644 -24.37 -20.44 -29.01
N THR A 645 -24.88 -19.92 -27.90
CA THR A 645 -26.30 -19.94 -27.55
C THR A 645 -26.81 -18.51 -27.34
N GLY A 646 -27.96 -18.18 -27.93
CA GLY A 646 -28.62 -16.89 -27.78
C GLY A 646 -30.07 -16.87 -28.26
N GLU A 647 -30.76 -15.76 -28.08
CA GLU A 647 -32.04 -15.49 -28.74
C GLU A 647 -31.81 -15.18 -30.24
N ARG A 648 -30.84 -14.29 -30.52
CA ARG A 648 -30.42 -13.95 -31.87
C ARG A 648 -28.90 -14.00 -31.98
N ILE A 649 -28.39 -14.58 -33.06
CA ILE A 649 -26.95 -14.62 -33.35
C ILE A 649 -26.70 -13.89 -34.66
N HIS A 650 -25.86 -12.86 -34.61
CA HIS A 650 -25.50 -12.04 -35.75
C HIS A 650 -24.04 -12.28 -36.14
N ALA A 651 -23.80 -12.60 -37.40
CA ALA A 651 -22.48 -12.81 -37.98
C ALA A 651 -22.35 -12.10 -39.34
N ASP A 652 -23.08 -11.00 -39.52
CA ASP A 652 -23.11 -10.26 -40.78
C ASP A 652 -21.73 -9.63 -41.03
N GLN A 653 -21.18 -9.79 -42.24
CA GLN A 653 -19.84 -9.32 -42.63
C GLN A 653 -18.73 -9.75 -41.65
N SER A 654 -18.84 -10.97 -41.13
CA SER A 654 -17.96 -11.49 -40.09
C SER A 654 -17.62 -12.97 -40.30
N ARG A 655 -16.91 -13.54 -39.32
CA ARG A 655 -16.55 -14.96 -39.30
C ARG A 655 -16.75 -15.57 -37.92
N ILE A 656 -17.25 -16.80 -37.92
CA ILE A 656 -17.32 -17.70 -36.77
C ILE A 656 -16.72 -19.02 -37.21
N ILE A 657 -15.56 -19.38 -36.63
CA ILE A 657 -14.72 -20.47 -37.14
C ILE A 657 -14.33 -21.41 -36.00
N ALA A 658 -14.67 -22.69 -36.16
CA ALA A 658 -14.04 -23.81 -35.44
C ALA A 658 -13.02 -24.48 -36.37
N ASN A 659 -11.72 -24.23 -36.15
CA ASN A 659 -10.68 -24.61 -37.10
C ASN A 659 -10.51 -26.12 -37.27
N ASN A 660 -10.67 -26.92 -36.22
CA ASN A 660 -10.47 -28.37 -36.29
C ASN A 660 -11.69 -29.20 -35.86
N GLY A 661 -12.65 -28.59 -35.18
CA GLY A 661 -13.81 -29.27 -34.60
C GLY A 661 -15.13 -28.62 -34.99
N VAL A 662 -16.13 -28.81 -34.13
CA VAL A 662 -17.53 -28.51 -34.45
C VAL A 662 -17.85 -27.04 -34.18
N LEU A 663 -18.56 -26.41 -35.13
CA LEU A 663 -19.30 -25.17 -34.90
C LEU A 663 -20.74 -25.54 -34.53
N SER A 664 -21.15 -25.21 -33.30
CA SER A 664 -22.51 -25.42 -32.80
C SER A 664 -23.18 -24.07 -32.51
N MET A 665 -24.31 -23.79 -33.16
CA MET A 665 -25.07 -22.56 -32.99
C MET A 665 -26.51 -22.89 -32.62
N ASN A 666 -26.97 -22.35 -31.48
CA ASN A 666 -28.34 -22.51 -31.00
C ASN A 666 -28.97 -21.12 -30.81
N ALA A 667 -29.92 -20.77 -31.68
CA ALA A 667 -30.62 -19.49 -31.62
C ALA A 667 -32.13 -19.68 -31.49
N ILE A 668 -32.78 -19.06 -30.51
CA ILE A 668 -34.24 -19.21 -30.35
C ILE A 668 -35.00 -18.59 -31.53
N ASP A 669 -34.63 -17.38 -31.96
CA ASP A 669 -35.31 -16.62 -33.01
C ASP A 669 -34.55 -16.67 -34.34
N ARG A 670 -33.31 -16.15 -34.38
CA ARG A 670 -32.64 -15.91 -35.67
C ARG A 670 -31.13 -16.08 -35.66
N ILE A 671 -30.59 -16.58 -36.77
CA ILE A 671 -29.18 -16.55 -37.12
C ILE A 671 -29.01 -15.78 -38.43
N ASN A 672 -28.27 -14.67 -38.37
CA ASN A 672 -27.91 -13.87 -39.54
C ASN A 672 -26.45 -14.12 -39.93
N ASN A 673 -26.22 -14.49 -41.18
CA ASN A 673 -24.91 -14.70 -41.76
C ASN A 673 -24.80 -13.99 -43.13
N THR A 674 -25.24 -12.75 -43.22
CA THR A 674 -25.22 -11.99 -44.48
C THR A 674 -23.79 -11.57 -44.80
N ASP A 675 -23.26 -11.97 -45.96
CA ASP A 675 -21.83 -11.78 -46.32
C ASP A 675 -20.85 -12.30 -45.24
N GLY A 676 -21.30 -13.25 -44.40
CA GLY A 676 -20.53 -13.82 -43.31
C GLY A 676 -19.98 -15.22 -43.61
N GLN A 677 -19.18 -15.75 -42.68
CA GLN A 677 -18.55 -17.06 -42.76
C GLN A 677 -18.82 -17.87 -41.49
N LEU A 678 -19.53 -18.98 -41.62
CA LEU A 678 -19.72 -19.98 -40.56
C LEU A 678 -18.98 -21.25 -40.97
N VAL A 679 -17.89 -21.56 -40.28
CA VAL A 679 -17.00 -22.67 -40.65
C VAL A 679 -16.77 -23.58 -39.46
N GLY A 680 -17.05 -24.87 -39.63
CA GLY A 680 -16.69 -25.90 -38.65
C GLY A 680 -16.04 -27.09 -39.32
N ARG A 681 -14.71 -27.22 -39.24
CA ARG A 681 -14.01 -28.30 -39.98
C ARG A 681 -14.30 -29.70 -39.44
N GLY A 682 -14.68 -29.82 -38.17
CA GLY A 682 -15.14 -31.08 -37.57
C GLY A 682 -16.65 -31.29 -37.65
N GLY A 683 -17.41 -30.33 -38.17
CA GLY A 683 -18.86 -30.39 -38.28
C GLY A 683 -19.51 -29.02 -38.11
N VAL A 684 -20.70 -28.84 -38.68
CA VAL A 684 -21.56 -27.68 -38.41
C VAL A 684 -22.91 -28.16 -37.91
N VAL A 685 -23.34 -27.65 -36.76
CA VAL A 685 -24.65 -27.93 -36.17
C VAL A 685 -25.36 -26.60 -35.92
N ILE A 686 -26.51 -26.41 -36.55
CA ILE A 686 -27.31 -25.20 -36.40
C ILE A 686 -28.74 -25.59 -36.00
N ASP A 687 -29.19 -25.12 -34.85
CA ASP A 687 -30.60 -25.17 -34.43
C ASP A 687 -31.10 -23.74 -34.25
N GLY A 688 -32.23 -23.39 -34.88
CA GLY A 688 -32.91 -22.14 -34.54
C GLY A 688 -34.18 -21.79 -35.29
N GLY A 689 -34.73 -20.61 -35.03
CA GLY A 689 -35.96 -20.16 -35.71
C GLY A 689 -35.73 -19.89 -37.20
N TRP A 690 -34.98 -18.85 -37.54
CA TRP A 690 -34.73 -18.45 -38.92
C TRP A 690 -33.23 -18.36 -39.21
N LEU A 691 -32.76 -19.07 -40.22
CA LEU A 691 -31.40 -18.92 -40.76
C LEU A 691 -31.43 -18.06 -42.03
N GLN A 692 -30.74 -16.92 -41.99
CA GLN A 692 -30.50 -16.06 -43.13
C GLN A 692 -29.04 -16.20 -43.56
N ASN A 693 -28.78 -16.87 -44.67
CA ASN A 693 -27.43 -17.09 -45.22
C ASN A 693 -27.24 -16.34 -46.55
N ASN A 694 -27.72 -15.11 -46.62
CA ASN A 694 -27.73 -14.31 -47.83
C ASN A 694 -26.30 -13.87 -48.19
N TYR A 695 -25.79 -14.30 -49.34
CA TYR A 695 -24.40 -14.05 -49.75
C TYR A 695 -23.32 -14.62 -48.77
N GLY A 696 -23.73 -15.34 -47.73
CA GLY A 696 -22.85 -15.92 -46.72
C GLY A 696 -22.31 -17.28 -47.14
N THR A 697 -21.37 -17.79 -46.36
CA THR A 697 -20.85 -19.15 -46.50
C THR A 697 -21.07 -19.93 -45.21
N ILE A 698 -21.67 -21.11 -45.32
CA ILE A 698 -21.66 -22.15 -44.29
C ILE A 698 -20.90 -23.34 -44.86
N TYR A 699 -19.82 -23.74 -44.19
CA TYR A 699 -18.96 -24.81 -44.68
C TYR A 699 -18.49 -25.75 -43.56
N SER A 700 -18.46 -27.04 -43.87
CA SER A 700 -17.92 -28.10 -43.02
C SER A 700 -17.10 -29.09 -43.84
N ALA A 701 -15.96 -29.55 -43.31
CA ALA A 701 -15.21 -30.67 -43.88
C ALA A 701 -15.76 -32.04 -43.41
N LYS A 702 -16.77 -32.03 -42.54
CA LYS A 702 -17.51 -33.18 -42.02
C LYS A 702 -19.00 -32.93 -42.21
N ASP A 703 -19.83 -33.56 -41.39
CA ASP A 703 -21.28 -33.41 -41.50
C ASP A 703 -21.73 -31.99 -41.18
N THR A 704 -22.82 -31.58 -41.84
CA THR A 704 -23.56 -30.37 -41.54
C THR A 704 -25.01 -30.75 -41.23
N ASP A 705 -25.51 -30.44 -40.04
CA ASP A 705 -26.91 -30.62 -39.65
C ASP A 705 -27.52 -29.26 -39.33
N ILE A 706 -28.50 -28.85 -40.13
CA ILE A 706 -29.21 -27.59 -39.97
C ILE A 706 -30.69 -27.91 -39.74
N LYS A 707 -31.20 -27.46 -38.60
CA LYS A 707 -32.59 -27.57 -38.21
C LYS A 707 -33.15 -26.18 -37.93
N VAL A 708 -34.03 -25.71 -38.81
CA VAL A 708 -34.61 -24.37 -38.67
C VAL A 708 -36.09 -24.32 -39.03
N LYS A 709 -36.79 -23.27 -38.63
CA LYS A 709 -38.16 -23.03 -39.10
C LYS A 709 -38.18 -22.46 -40.50
N TRP A 710 -37.33 -21.48 -40.78
CA TRP A 710 -37.17 -20.85 -42.10
C TRP A 710 -35.71 -20.79 -42.50
N LEU A 711 -35.46 -20.94 -43.81
CA LEU A 711 -34.15 -20.71 -44.42
C LEU A 711 -34.31 -19.76 -45.61
N ASP A 712 -33.54 -18.67 -45.58
CA ASP A 712 -33.37 -17.75 -46.70
C ASP A 712 -31.93 -17.79 -47.22
N MET A 713 -31.80 -17.83 -48.54
CA MET A 713 -30.53 -17.90 -49.25
C MET A 713 -30.59 -17.09 -50.53
N ALA A 714 -30.11 -15.85 -50.48
CA ALA A 714 -29.74 -15.06 -51.64
C ALA A 714 -28.31 -15.37 -52.08
N SER A 715 -28.02 -15.26 -53.37
CA SER A 715 -26.69 -15.55 -53.92
C SER A 715 -26.23 -14.55 -54.95
N SER A 716 -24.93 -14.53 -55.21
CA SER A 716 -24.30 -13.79 -56.29
C SER A 716 -23.01 -14.50 -56.74
N GLY A 717 -22.54 -14.17 -57.96
CA GLY A 717 -21.38 -14.83 -58.56
C GLY A 717 -21.67 -16.21 -59.14
N GLU A 718 -20.63 -16.93 -59.51
CA GLU A 718 -20.67 -18.30 -60.02
C GLU A 718 -19.52 -19.13 -59.43
N ILE A 719 -19.76 -20.44 -59.21
CA ILE A 719 -18.74 -21.34 -58.66
C ILE A 719 -17.52 -21.42 -59.59
N ILE A 720 -17.75 -21.43 -60.91
CA ILE A 720 -16.68 -21.56 -61.92
C ILE A 720 -15.72 -20.36 -61.93
N ASP A 721 -16.22 -19.18 -61.54
CA ASP A 721 -15.45 -17.94 -61.46
C ASP A 721 -14.80 -17.76 -60.07
N ASN A 722 -14.97 -18.73 -59.17
CA ASN A 722 -14.48 -18.70 -57.79
C ASN A 722 -14.93 -17.44 -57.01
N ASN A 723 -16.11 -16.92 -57.32
CA ASN A 723 -16.67 -15.71 -56.70
C ASN A 723 -18.11 -15.92 -56.16
N ALA A 724 -18.59 -17.17 -56.13
CA ALA A 724 -19.88 -17.55 -55.60
C ALA A 724 -20.07 -17.15 -54.12
N LYS A 725 -21.26 -16.66 -53.78
CA LYS A 725 -21.70 -16.26 -52.44
C LYS A 725 -23.11 -16.75 -52.09
N GLY A 726 -23.41 -17.15 -50.86
CA GLY A 726 -24.70 -17.77 -50.53
C GLY A 726 -24.59 -19.29 -50.68
N ILE A 727 -23.62 -19.85 -49.95
CA ILE A 727 -23.19 -21.23 -50.03
C ILE A 727 -23.53 -21.93 -48.72
N ILE A 728 -24.11 -23.13 -48.80
CA ILE A 728 -24.12 -24.11 -47.72
C ILE A 728 -23.46 -25.38 -48.28
N SER A 729 -22.34 -25.78 -47.69
CA SER A 729 -21.54 -26.89 -48.21
C SER A 729 -21.04 -27.81 -47.08
N SER A 730 -21.00 -29.10 -47.37
CA SER A 730 -20.39 -30.13 -46.54
C SER A 730 -19.57 -31.05 -47.43
N ASP A 731 -18.33 -31.36 -47.05
CA ASP A 731 -17.54 -32.38 -47.75
C ASP A 731 -18.02 -33.82 -47.45
N ASN A 732 -18.90 -34.01 -46.46
CA ASN A 732 -19.52 -35.29 -46.11
C ASN A 732 -21.04 -35.23 -46.28
N ASN A 733 -21.84 -35.47 -45.23
CA ASN A 733 -23.29 -35.42 -45.32
C ASN A 733 -23.84 -34.05 -44.94
N LEU A 734 -24.82 -33.57 -45.70
CA LEU A 734 -25.57 -32.37 -45.36
C LEU A 734 -27.03 -32.74 -45.11
N LYS A 735 -27.51 -32.43 -43.91
CA LYS A 735 -28.92 -32.56 -43.53
C LYS A 735 -29.50 -31.18 -43.30
N LEU A 736 -30.58 -30.88 -44.02
CA LEU A 736 -31.29 -29.61 -43.91
C LEU A 736 -32.77 -29.87 -43.64
N ASN A 737 -33.18 -29.60 -42.41
CA ASN A 737 -34.55 -29.78 -41.94
C ASN A 737 -35.18 -28.39 -41.72
N VAL A 738 -36.09 -28.01 -42.61
CA VAL A 738 -36.79 -26.72 -42.55
C VAL A 738 -38.26 -26.97 -42.22
N SER A 739 -38.73 -26.61 -41.03
CA SER A 739 -40.09 -26.97 -40.61
C SER A 739 -41.20 -26.19 -41.34
N ASP A 740 -40.86 -25.15 -42.11
CA ASP A 740 -41.76 -24.35 -42.94
C ASP A 740 -41.23 -24.30 -44.39
N ASN A 741 -41.43 -23.20 -45.12
CA ASN A 741 -40.92 -23.01 -46.47
C ASN A 741 -39.40 -22.88 -46.51
N PHE A 742 -38.80 -23.56 -47.48
CA PHE A 742 -37.38 -23.51 -47.80
C PHE A 742 -37.21 -22.85 -49.18
N THR A 743 -36.49 -21.73 -49.25
CA THR A 743 -36.22 -21.03 -50.52
C THR A 743 -34.71 -20.93 -50.75
N ASN A 744 -34.24 -21.53 -51.83
CA ASN A 744 -32.84 -21.53 -52.22
C ASN A 744 -32.61 -20.75 -53.51
N TYR A 745 -31.91 -19.60 -53.43
CA TYR A 745 -31.30 -18.97 -54.61
C TYR A 745 -29.79 -19.23 -54.68
N GLY A 746 -29.19 -19.98 -53.75
CA GLY A 746 -27.75 -20.21 -53.66
C GLY A 746 -27.28 -21.62 -53.99
N TRP A 747 -26.09 -21.96 -53.50
CA TRP A 747 -25.45 -23.25 -53.72
C TRP A 747 -25.52 -24.10 -52.46
N ILE A 748 -26.20 -25.24 -52.57
CA ILE A 748 -26.30 -26.23 -51.51
C ILE A 748 -25.64 -27.50 -52.00
N THR A 749 -24.56 -27.93 -51.35
CA THR A 749 -23.72 -29.02 -51.84
C THR A 749 -23.33 -29.98 -50.73
N ALA A 750 -23.32 -31.27 -51.03
CA ALA A 750 -22.79 -32.33 -50.15
C ALA A 750 -21.79 -33.20 -50.92
N GLY A 751 -20.63 -33.49 -50.33
CA GLY A 751 -19.65 -34.42 -50.90
C GLY A 751 -20.16 -35.87 -50.92
N ASN A 752 -20.99 -36.25 -49.94
CA ASN A 752 -21.67 -37.54 -49.87
C ASN A 752 -23.19 -37.40 -50.03
N ASP A 753 -23.98 -37.60 -48.96
CA ASP A 753 -25.44 -37.58 -49.03
C ASP A 753 -26.00 -36.21 -48.62
N LEU A 754 -26.96 -35.71 -49.40
CA LEU A 754 -27.74 -34.52 -49.10
C LEU A 754 -29.18 -34.94 -48.76
N THR A 755 -29.64 -34.61 -47.57
CA THR A 755 -31.04 -34.81 -47.15
C THR A 755 -31.73 -33.48 -46.94
N LEU A 756 -32.78 -33.22 -47.72
CA LEU A 756 -33.62 -32.02 -47.64
C LEU A 756 -35.01 -32.40 -47.16
N THR A 757 -35.40 -31.89 -46.00
CA THR A 757 -36.73 -32.09 -45.45
C THR A 757 -37.44 -30.75 -45.28
N SER A 758 -38.64 -30.60 -45.83
CA SER A 758 -39.53 -29.46 -45.55
C SER A 758 -40.95 -29.93 -45.23
N ASN A 759 -41.59 -29.37 -44.19
CA ASN A 759 -42.99 -29.70 -43.93
C ASN A 759 -43.96 -29.00 -44.92
N ARG A 760 -43.45 -28.06 -45.72
CA ARG A 760 -44.23 -27.29 -46.69
C ARG A 760 -43.59 -27.37 -48.08
N THR A 761 -43.06 -26.26 -48.57
CA THR A 761 -42.58 -26.12 -49.94
C THR A 761 -41.08 -25.94 -49.98
N ILE A 762 -40.43 -26.68 -50.87
CA ILE A 762 -39.06 -26.45 -51.31
C ILE A 762 -39.10 -25.65 -52.61
N ASN A 763 -38.60 -24.41 -52.61
CA ASN A 763 -38.42 -23.58 -53.79
C ASN A 763 -36.93 -23.53 -54.14
N ASN A 764 -36.52 -24.28 -55.16
CA ASN A 764 -35.15 -24.26 -55.64
C ASN A 764 -35.03 -23.39 -56.89
N HIS A 765 -34.33 -22.27 -56.77
CA HIS A 765 -34.01 -21.35 -57.86
C HIS A 765 -32.55 -21.42 -58.31
N ASN A 766 -31.72 -22.22 -57.63
CA ASN A 766 -30.32 -22.40 -58.02
C ASN A 766 -29.85 -23.85 -57.83
N THR A 767 -28.67 -24.08 -57.25
CA THR A 767 -28.03 -25.40 -57.31
C THR A 767 -28.15 -26.13 -55.99
N ILE A 768 -28.65 -27.35 -56.07
CA ILE A 768 -28.69 -28.35 -55.01
C ILE A 768 -27.98 -29.58 -55.56
N SER A 769 -26.89 -30.02 -54.94
CA SER A 769 -26.12 -31.15 -55.46
C SER A 769 -25.53 -32.06 -54.38
N ALA A 770 -25.38 -33.34 -54.71
CA ALA A 770 -24.69 -34.31 -53.86
C ALA A 770 -23.79 -35.26 -54.67
N GLY A 771 -22.61 -35.58 -54.13
CA GLY A 771 -21.66 -36.54 -54.71
C GLY A 771 -22.09 -38.01 -54.59
N ASN A 772 -23.10 -38.32 -53.75
CA ASN A 772 -23.69 -39.65 -53.65
C ASN A 772 -25.20 -39.61 -53.88
N THR A 773 -25.98 -39.28 -52.85
CA THR A 773 -27.46 -39.30 -52.93
C THR A 773 -28.07 -37.94 -52.59
N VAL A 774 -29.05 -37.50 -53.37
CA VAL A 774 -29.98 -36.43 -52.94
C VAL A 774 -31.30 -37.08 -52.49
N ASN A 775 -31.65 -36.91 -51.22
CA ASN A 775 -32.93 -37.31 -50.64
C ASN A 775 -33.80 -36.08 -50.37
N ILE A 776 -35.01 -36.05 -50.92
CA ILE A 776 -35.97 -34.96 -50.75
C ILE A 776 -37.24 -35.49 -50.11
N ASN A 777 -37.67 -34.86 -49.03
CA ASN A 777 -38.96 -35.07 -48.40
C ASN A 777 -39.68 -33.74 -48.22
N ALA A 778 -40.79 -33.53 -48.92
CA ALA A 778 -41.54 -32.28 -48.87
C ALA A 778 -43.04 -32.46 -49.13
N ASN A 779 -43.86 -31.43 -48.86
CA ASN A 779 -45.23 -31.42 -49.35
C ASN A 779 -45.29 -30.95 -50.81
N TYR A 780 -44.51 -29.91 -51.13
CA TYR A 780 -44.37 -29.35 -52.48
C TYR A 780 -42.91 -29.14 -52.84
N VAL A 781 -42.56 -29.37 -54.10
CA VAL A 781 -41.25 -29.01 -54.65
C VAL A 781 -41.43 -28.21 -55.92
N ASN A 782 -40.97 -26.97 -55.93
CA ASN A 782 -40.83 -26.12 -57.09
C ASN A 782 -39.36 -26.07 -57.47
N ASN A 783 -38.99 -26.74 -58.55
CA ASN A 783 -37.62 -26.75 -59.06
C ASN A 783 -37.50 -25.90 -60.33
N PHE A 784 -36.75 -24.82 -60.24
CA PHE A 784 -36.50 -23.88 -61.33
C PHE A 784 -35.10 -23.98 -61.92
N LYS A 785 -34.18 -24.69 -61.25
CA LYS A 785 -32.80 -24.92 -61.74
C LYS A 785 -32.30 -26.32 -61.38
N ASP A 786 -31.18 -26.46 -60.68
CA ASP A 786 -30.48 -27.74 -60.57
C ASP A 786 -30.71 -28.42 -59.21
N ILE A 787 -31.27 -29.62 -59.25
CA ILE A 787 -31.27 -30.61 -58.18
C ILE A 787 -30.63 -31.87 -58.78
N VAL A 788 -29.36 -32.10 -58.45
CA VAL A 788 -28.55 -33.14 -59.11
C VAL A 788 -27.82 -34.06 -58.13
N ALA A 789 -27.71 -35.33 -58.48
CA ALA A 789 -26.92 -36.29 -57.70
C ALA A 789 -26.04 -37.15 -58.59
N ASP A 790 -24.89 -37.61 -58.08
CA ASP A 790 -24.01 -38.49 -58.84
C ASP A 790 -24.48 -39.96 -58.86
N LYS A 791 -25.01 -40.52 -57.76
CA LYS A 791 -25.47 -41.94 -57.74
C LYS A 791 -26.98 -42.14 -57.63
N ALA A 792 -27.66 -41.41 -56.76
CA ALA A 792 -29.09 -41.61 -56.57
C ALA A 792 -29.84 -40.32 -56.27
N LEU A 793 -31.06 -40.23 -56.77
CA LEU A 793 -31.98 -39.13 -56.47
C LEU A 793 -33.31 -39.73 -55.98
N ASN A 794 -33.62 -39.56 -54.70
CA ASN A 794 -34.86 -40.03 -54.10
C ASN A 794 -35.71 -38.82 -53.70
N ALA A 795 -36.81 -38.59 -54.41
CA ALA A 795 -37.73 -37.49 -54.11
C ALA A 795 -39.10 -38.04 -53.72
N THR A 796 -39.44 -37.93 -52.44
CA THR A 796 -40.76 -38.30 -51.90
C THR A 796 -41.50 -37.02 -51.55
N VAL A 797 -42.47 -36.63 -52.38
CA VAL A 797 -43.19 -35.37 -52.26
C VAL A 797 -44.68 -35.64 -52.09
N ALA A 798 -45.29 -35.15 -51.01
CA ALA A 798 -46.66 -35.55 -50.67
C ALA A 798 -47.71 -35.08 -51.70
N ASP A 799 -47.61 -33.83 -52.17
CA ASP A 799 -48.57 -33.27 -53.13
C ASP A 799 -48.00 -33.13 -54.54
N LYS A 800 -47.20 -32.08 -54.79
CA LYS A 800 -46.85 -31.69 -56.16
C LYS A 800 -45.37 -31.41 -56.35
N ILE A 801 -44.82 -31.95 -57.44
CA ILE A 801 -43.55 -31.53 -58.02
C ILE A 801 -43.85 -30.68 -59.26
N TYR A 802 -43.43 -29.41 -59.23
CA TYR A 802 -43.40 -28.53 -60.40
C TYR A 802 -41.95 -28.36 -60.84
N ASN A 803 -41.61 -28.86 -62.02
CA ASN A 803 -40.23 -28.85 -62.52
C ASN A 803 -40.11 -28.06 -63.82
N THR A 804 -39.19 -27.10 -63.84
CA THR A 804 -38.75 -26.36 -65.03
C THR A 804 -37.23 -26.43 -65.23
N GLY A 805 -36.48 -26.98 -64.26
CA GLY A 805 -35.03 -27.18 -64.34
C GLY A 805 -34.64 -28.67 -64.34
N ASN A 806 -33.45 -28.98 -63.85
CA ASN A 806 -32.93 -30.33 -63.74
C ASN A 806 -33.27 -30.96 -62.39
N LEU A 807 -34.01 -32.06 -62.39
CA LEU A 807 -34.21 -32.98 -61.27
C LEU A 807 -33.62 -34.33 -61.69
N PHE A 808 -32.29 -34.44 -61.63
CA PHE A 808 -31.54 -35.44 -62.39
C PHE A 808 -30.46 -36.18 -61.58
N THR A 809 -30.11 -37.40 -61.98
CA THR A 809 -28.92 -38.09 -61.48
C THR A 809 -28.18 -38.90 -62.56
N LYS A 810 -26.86 -39.05 -62.43
CA LYS A 810 -26.11 -39.97 -63.31
C LYS A 810 -26.41 -41.45 -63.01
N GLY A 811 -26.93 -41.78 -61.83
CA GLY A 811 -27.37 -43.13 -61.49
C GLY A 811 -28.89 -43.30 -61.56
N THR A 812 -29.52 -43.75 -60.48
CA THR A 812 -30.95 -44.10 -60.44
C THR A 812 -31.81 -43.03 -59.77
N ALA A 813 -32.91 -42.61 -60.42
CA ALA A 813 -33.90 -41.68 -59.86
C ALA A 813 -35.18 -42.40 -59.39
N ASN A 814 -35.60 -42.14 -58.15
CA ASN A 814 -36.90 -42.57 -57.62
C ASN A 814 -37.71 -41.32 -57.25
N VAL A 815 -38.71 -40.96 -58.05
CA VAL A 815 -39.51 -39.74 -57.85
C VAL A 815 -40.97 -40.11 -57.61
N GLN A 816 -41.46 -39.81 -56.42
CA GLN A 816 -42.81 -40.06 -55.98
C GLN A 816 -43.53 -38.75 -55.65
N ALA A 817 -44.66 -38.48 -56.30
CA ALA A 817 -45.56 -37.39 -55.91
C ALA A 817 -47.00 -37.61 -56.35
N ARG A 818 -47.99 -37.03 -55.66
CA ARG A 818 -49.41 -37.14 -56.11
C ARG A 818 -49.56 -36.54 -57.52
N HIS A 819 -48.94 -35.41 -57.81
CA HIS A 819 -48.94 -34.76 -59.12
C HIS A 819 -47.53 -34.34 -59.52
N ILE A 820 -47.04 -34.83 -60.66
CA ILE A 820 -45.78 -34.38 -61.27
C ILE A 820 -46.10 -33.53 -62.49
N GLU A 821 -45.60 -32.29 -62.52
CA GLU A 821 -45.75 -31.35 -63.61
C GLU A 821 -44.36 -30.95 -64.12
N ASN A 822 -43.95 -31.53 -65.25
CA ASN A 822 -42.67 -31.26 -65.88
C ASN A 822 -42.88 -30.35 -67.10
N ARG A 823 -42.32 -29.14 -67.07
CA ARG A 823 -42.51 -28.10 -68.09
C ARG A 823 -41.47 -28.23 -69.22
N PRO A 824 -41.61 -27.49 -70.35
CA PRO A 824 -40.78 -27.70 -71.55
C PRO A 824 -39.26 -27.68 -71.35
N SER A 825 -38.74 -26.89 -70.42
CA SER A 825 -37.31 -26.82 -70.08
C SER A 825 -36.89 -27.82 -68.99
N GLY A 826 -37.83 -28.54 -68.40
CA GLY A 826 -37.59 -29.42 -67.27
C GLY A 826 -37.07 -30.79 -67.69
N LEU A 827 -36.09 -31.28 -66.94
CA LEU A 827 -35.56 -32.64 -67.01
C LEU A 827 -35.83 -33.38 -65.70
N ILE A 828 -36.43 -34.57 -65.77
CA ILE A 828 -36.58 -35.48 -64.62
C ILE A 828 -35.98 -36.84 -64.97
N GLY A 829 -35.12 -37.42 -64.12
CA GLY A 829 -34.73 -38.83 -64.26
C GLY A 829 -33.27 -39.15 -63.93
N GLY A 830 -32.93 -40.43 -64.01
CA GLY A 830 -31.60 -41.00 -63.81
C GLY A 830 -31.08 -41.64 -65.09
N ARG A 831 -29.79 -41.48 -65.38
CA ARG A 831 -29.18 -42.09 -66.58
C ARG A 831 -29.14 -43.63 -66.50
N GLU A 832 -29.02 -44.20 -65.31
CA GLU A 832 -29.00 -45.66 -65.10
C GLU A 832 -30.41 -46.24 -64.83
N GLY A 833 -31.41 -45.40 -64.59
CA GLY A 833 -32.81 -45.82 -64.44
C GLY A 833 -33.67 -44.79 -63.68
N THR A 834 -34.97 -44.79 -63.94
CA THR A 834 -35.94 -43.88 -63.34
C THR A 834 -37.22 -44.61 -62.98
N THR A 835 -37.64 -44.52 -61.71
CA THR A 835 -38.99 -44.90 -61.27
C THR A 835 -39.80 -43.64 -60.96
N LEU A 836 -40.91 -43.44 -61.67
CA LEU A 836 -41.88 -42.39 -61.38
C LEU A 836 -43.15 -42.99 -60.76
N THR A 837 -43.47 -42.60 -59.53
CA THR A 837 -44.69 -43.02 -58.83
C THR A 837 -45.62 -41.81 -58.67
N THR A 838 -46.66 -41.71 -59.50
CA THR A 838 -47.59 -40.58 -59.44
C THR A 838 -49.02 -40.92 -59.80
N SER A 839 -49.99 -40.19 -59.23
CA SER A 839 -51.41 -40.30 -59.62
C SER A 839 -51.74 -39.45 -60.85
N LYS A 840 -50.92 -38.44 -61.16
CA LYS A 840 -51.07 -37.57 -62.32
C LYS A 840 -49.72 -37.09 -62.81
N LEU A 841 -49.42 -37.33 -64.10
CA LEU A 841 -48.21 -36.85 -64.78
C LEU A 841 -48.58 -35.89 -65.90
N ASP A 842 -48.24 -34.60 -65.76
CA ASP A 842 -48.31 -33.59 -66.81
C ASP A 842 -46.90 -33.31 -67.34
N ASN A 843 -46.42 -34.11 -68.31
CA ASN A 843 -45.09 -33.96 -68.89
C ASN A 843 -45.11 -33.20 -70.22
N ARG A 844 -44.38 -32.09 -70.29
CA ARG A 844 -44.05 -31.33 -71.51
C ARG A 844 -42.54 -31.17 -71.71
N GLY A 845 -41.73 -31.66 -70.77
CA GLY A 845 -40.27 -31.65 -70.82
C GLY A 845 -39.69 -33.03 -71.08
N SER A 846 -38.43 -33.23 -70.69
CA SER A 846 -37.71 -34.49 -70.86
C SER A 846 -37.78 -35.37 -69.62
N ILE A 847 -38.06 -36.65 -69.83
CA ILE A 847 -37.88 -37.69 -68.81
C ILE A 847 -36.87 -38.69 -69.37
N VAL A 848 -35.82 -39.00 -68.60
CA VAL A 848 -34.70 -39.85 -69.05
C VAL A 848 -34.59 -41.13 -68.22
N GLY A 849 -34.26 -42.24 -68.86
CA GLY A 849 -34.06 -43.55 -68.20
C GLY A 849 -35.32 -44.16 -67.57
N LEU A 850 -36.52 -43.75 -68.02
CA LEU A 850 -37.82 -44.21 -67.51
C LEU A 850 -38.05 -45.72 -67.66
#